data_AF-A0A9D8NCK9-F1
#
_entry.id   AF-A0A9D8NCK9-F1
#
_cell.length_a   1.000
_cell.length_b   1.000
_cell.length_c   1.000
_cell.angle_alpha   90.00
_cell.angle_beta   90.00
_cell.angle_gamma   90.00
#
_symmetry.space_group_name_H-M   'P 1'
#
loop_
_entity.id
_entity.type
_entity.pdbx_description
1 polymer ?
#
loop_
_entity_poly.entity_id
_entity_poly.type
_entity_poly.pdbx_seq_one_letter_code
_entity_poly.pdbx_strand_id
1 'polypeptide(L)'
;MKRFFLFVSAALIALSSVLSCEKVKEYPEEAMAKVSQSAIIDAAAQAYAEWEDATKLPETLKVEGEPITKASSLELTQPQYQYALAQALVDLAVNKKDDIIVLGYKPAQHPDRDSYDGTSLKVTGGIVLDEGFEDLSSIAARFIEEAKTSGTIPNRTLISRKNESPLSFSTNRLTVCLLRALAAYKKDGALPAEITTEYLSAAATLKGFAQQFVGILDIWEKTVGTVSADGSHCTDNNSAWKNVHFVPVPHSGGAYADGKDQYDPMYQPYFTIEIDGTTYSSAQTWGIALRGIMDLLTKEGSSMMQKNRNPFEHTMGNGASLKEPIPAVYDYDIWGMYPWYESTNDAPPINKSEFTPFLIARCASWFLTRQVALGKIGNYQLFGTDPDQGFVEEGVDGFVSAMRMWLIAARFYKYLLDNNITENVYDAVKDVTFSTDLYGVEMPDITLTTQSVSLNAEGAEATAKFSAKKDWTATPSEGWIHVNPASGAAGTSVDIKISADPNTGAAREGKVVIKGGNVTDGLEIAVTQAQYVDPSTTTLKAFAKEFVKGLDVWEATVGTVESENKHLIEKGTAWENVHFIPVGKTGGEYDNHAGNQHDPKWTPWVLNVGDKQFTSAQAWEIATRGLLDMVLTDGQGYIAKMTSRNKPGYTLGDNKSFSELMTVVPSEYAKWNAYPWYEEDGCTYNGQPIQEVGIDMITKATLGHLVRGLVGIPGVFNPLGAIGNFQQFGTDDSCLMLEGYDGLISPMRELILLMRVYKYILDNNIDKNVYSAIKDVKFEYDMYHQGEAPSTKTTLKDFAKEFVKGLDVWQATVGTVESEGQHLIEKGTAWENAHFIPIVPNPDCEYLSHAGNQYDPKYTPWVLNVGGQEISSSQAWEIAIRGLMTLVTAEGEE
;
A
#
# COMPACT_ATOMS: atom_id res chain seq x y z
N MET A 1 38.47 43.43 75.70
CA MET A 1 38.80 42.89 74.36
C MET A 1 37.74 41.98 73.74
N LYS A 2 36.89 41.26 74.48
CA LYS A 2 35.74 40.50 73.93
C LYS A 2 34.56 41.34 73.38
N ARG A 3 34.51 42.65 73.66
CA ARG A 3 33.46 43.56 73.14
C ARG A 3 33.78 44.20 71.77
N PHE A 4 35.02 44.08 71.30
CA PHE A 4 35.42 44.60 69.98
C PHE A 4 35.13 43.57 68.86
N PHE A 5 35.19 42.27 69.15
CA PHE A 5 34.77 41.21 68.21
C PHE A 5 33.25 41.18 67.99
N LEU A 6 32.44 41.45 69.02
CA LEU A 6 30.98 41.53 68.89
C LEU A 6 30.51 42.70 68.00
N PHE A 7 31.29 43.79 67.90
CA PHE A 7 30.95 44.91 67.02
C PHE A 7 31.30 44.63 65.55
N VAL A 8 32.34 43.83 65.27
CA VAL A 8 32.69 43.40 63.90
C VAL A 8 31.73 42.31 63.40
N SER A 9 31.24 41.43 64.29
CA SER A 9 30.21 40.44 63.94
C SER A 9 28.83 41.07 63.72
N ALA A 10 28.44 42.10 64.49
CA ALA A 10 27.19 42.82 64.27
C ALA A 10 27.22 43.69 62.99
N ALA A 11 28.39 44.21 62.61
CA ALA A 11 28.55 44.99 61.38
C ALA A 11 28.55 44.10 60.11
N LEU A 12 28.97 42.83 60.17
CA LEU A 12 28.83 41.88 59.06
C LEU A 12 27.38 41.36 58.89
N ILE A 13 26.60 41.30 59.97
CA ILE A 13 25.16 41.00 59.90
C ILE A 13 24.37 42.22 59.42
N ALA A 14 24.87 43.44 59.62
CA ALA A 14 24.28 44.68 59.11
C ALA A 14 24.67 45.05 57.66
N LEU A 15 25.67 44.39 57.07
CA LEU A 15 26.08 44.58 55.66
C LEU A 15 25.60 43.48 54.70
N SER A 16 24.99 42.40 55.21
CA SER A 16 24.20 41.47 54.39
C SER A 16 22.72 41.90 54.30
N SER A 17 22.32 42.92 55.07
CA SER A 17 20.95 43.46 55.13
C SER A 17 20.73 44.74 54.30
N VAL A 18 21.65 45.15 53.42
CA VAL A 18 21.46 46.30 52.52
C VAL A 18 22.11 46.04 51.15
N LEU A 19 21.62 45.04 50.40
CA LEU A 19 21.60 44.96 48.92
C LEU A 19 21.00 43.63 48.47
N SER A 20 19.72 43.47 48.81
CA SER A 20 18.67 42.74 48.08
C SER A 20 17.47 42.73 49.03
N CYS A 21 16.87 43.89 49.29
CA CYS A 21 15.54 44.10 48.75
C CYS A 21 15.41 43.68 47.27
N GLU A 22 15.48 42.39 46.97
CA GLU A 22 14.42 41.86 46.13
C GLU A 22 13.18 41.98 47.01
N LYS A 23 12.42 43.04 46.74
CA LYS A 23 10.97 42.98 46.92
C LYS A 23 10.58 41.57 46.48
N VAL A 24 9.99 40.76 47.37
CA VAL A 24 9.08 39.72 46.91
C VAL A 24 8.23 40.43 45.86
N LYS A 25 8.39 40.06 44.59
CA LYS A 25 7.49 40.57 43.56
C LYS A 25 6.15 40.01 44.00
N GLU A 26 5.37 40.80 44.73
CA GLU A 26 3.93 40.65 44.72
C GLU A 26 3.55 40.80 43.26
N TYR A 27 3.49 39.66 42.56
CA TYR A 27 2.79 39.58 41.30
C TYR A 27 1.33 39.84 41.67
N PRO A 28 0.70 40.92 41.17
CA PRO A 28 -0.70 41.14 41.44
C PRO A 28 -1.46 40.02 40.74
N GLU A 29 -1.83 39.00 41.51
CA GLU A 29 -2.69 37.93 41.04
C GLU A 29 -4.10 38.51 40.94
N GLU A 30 -4.50 38.85 39.71
CA GLU A 30 -5.85 39.32 39.48
C GLU A 30 -6.82 38.20 39.93
N ALA A 31 -7.72 38.55 40.85
CA ALA A 31 -8.79 37.65 41.26
C ALA A 31 -9.68 37.37 40.04
N MET A 32 -9.61 36.14 39.55
CA MET A 32 -10.31 35.72 38.33
C MET A 32 -11.75 35.31 38.62
N ALA A 33 -11.99 34.72 39.80
CA ALA A 33 -13.31 34.31 40.25
C ALA A 33 -13.40 34.23 41.77
N LYS A 34 -14.62 34.29 42.30
CA LYS A 34 -14.93 33.96 43.69
C LYS A 34 -15.92 32.80 43.66
N VAL A 35 -15.53 31.66 44.23
CA VAL A 35 -16.27 30.40 44.10
C VAL A 35 -16.51 29.81 45.48
N SER A 36 -17.71 29.29 45.73
CA SER A 36 -17.98 28.63 47.02
C SER A 36 -17.13 27.38 47.19
N GLN A 37 -16.67 27.10 48.42
CA GLN A 37 -15.91 25.88 48.73
C GLN A 37 -16.71 24.63 48.36
N SER A 38 -18.04 24.63 48.55
CA SER A 38 -18.92 23.53 48.15
C SER A 38 -18.92 23.26 46.65
N ALA A 39 -18.94 24.32 45.82
CA ALA A 39 -18.95 24.13 44.38
C ALA A 39 -17.62 23.56 43.85
N ILE A 40 -16.48 23.93 44.46
CA ILE A 40 -15.18 23.32 44.17
C ILE A 40 -15.16 21.85 44.58
N ILE A 41 -15.72 21.50 45.75
CA ILE A 41 -15.82 20.10 46.21
C ILE A 41 -16.71 19.28 45.26
N ASP A 42 -17.82 19.85 44.79
CA ASP A 42 -18.73 19.18 43.86
C ASP A 42 -18.07 18.91 42.52
N ALA A 43 -17.38 19.91 41.97
CA ALA A 43 -16.63 19.79 40.73
C ALA A 43 -15.45 18.81 40.87
N ALA A 44 -14.74 18.84 42.01
CA ALA A 44 -13.65 17.91 42.31
C ALA A 44 -14.14 16.46 42.33
N ALA A 45 -15.31 16.19 42.92
CA ALA A 45 -15.87 14.84 42.95
C ALA A 45 -16.27 14.34 41.56
N GLN A 46 -16.81 15.22 40.71
CA GLN A 46 -17.11 14.86 39.32
C GLN A 46 -15.83 14.61 38.53
N ALA A 47 -14.86 15.52 38.59
CA ALA A 47 -13.58 15.37 37.91
C ALA A 47 -12.79 14.16 38.42
N TYR A 48 -12.93 13.78 39.69
CA TYR A 48 -12.35 12.56 40.22
C TYR A 48 -12.97 11.33 39.57
N ALA A 49 -14.31 11.26 39.44
CA ALA A 49 -14.97 10.15 38.76
C ALA A 49 -14.57 10.08 37.27
N GLU A 50 -14.52 11.22 36.58
CA GLU A 50 -14.05 11.29 35.19
C GLU A 50 -12.58 10.87 35.05
N TRP A 51 -11.73 11.24 36.01
CA TRP A 51 -10.34 10.79 36.06
C TRP A 51 -10.22 9.30 36.39
N GLU A 52 -11.07 8.74 37.26
CA GLU A 52 -11.08 7.30 37.53
C GLU A 52 -11.45 6.49 36.27
N ASP A 53 -12.31 7.05 35.41
CA ASP A 53 -12.72 6.42 34.16
C ASP A 53 -11.71 6.63 33.01
N ALA A 54 -11.18 7.84 32.85
CA ALA A 54 -10.40 8.25 31.68
C ALA A 54 -8.91 8.56 31.95
N THR A 55 -8.53 8.61 33.23
CA THR A 55 -7.18 8.86 33.76
C THR A 55 -6.46 10.11 33.22
N LYS A 56 -7.21 11.00 32.57
CA LYS A 56 -6.75 12.31 32.10
C LYS A 56 -7.25 13.38 33.07
N LEU A 57 -6.35 14.25 33.51
CA LEU A 57 -6.76 15.45 34.25
C LEU A 57 -7.56 16.39 33.33
N PRO A 58 -8.65 16.99 33.80
CA PRO A 58 -9.45 17.87 32.98
C PRO A 58 -8.65 19.11 32.55
N GLU A 59 -8.80 19.56 31.30
CA GLU A 59 -8.15 20.80 30.83
C GLU A 59 -8.79 22.05 31.45
N THR A 60 -10.10 21.96 31.73
CA THR A 60 -10.87 22.96 32.48
C THR A 60 -11.80 22.27 33.48
N LEU A 61 -12.06 22.92 34.61
CA LEU A 61 -13.00 22.44 35.61
C LEU A 61 -14.25 23.32 35.62
N LYS A 62 -15.40 22.71 35.32
CA LYS A 62 -16.71 23.38 35.39
C LYS A 62 -17.15 23.48 36.85
N VAL A 63 -17.52 24.68 37.28
CA VAL A 63 -18.00 24.91 38.65
C VAL A 63 -19.35 25.63 38.64
N GLU A 64 -20.32 25.14 39.41
CA GLU A 64 -21.62 25.77 39.55
C GLU A 64 -21.53 27.06 40.40
N GLY A 65 -21.97 28.20 39.86
CA GLY A 65 -21.94 29.51 40.55
C GLY A 65 -22.40 30.69 39.69
N GLU A 66 -22.47 31.89 40.28
CA GLU A 66 -22.82 33.14 39.55
C GLU A 66 -21.57 33.84 38.98
N PRO A 67 -21.55 34.20 37.68
CA PRO A 67 -20.40 34.86 37.06
C PRO A 67 -20.29 36.34 37.48
N ILE A 68 -19.08 36.79 37.83
CA ILE A 68 -18.81 38.22 38.13
C ILE A 68 -18.83 39.09 36.84
N THR A 69 -18.68 38.50 35.66
CA THR A 69 -18.87 39.17 34.37
C THR A 69 -19.48 38.20 33.35
N LYS A 70 -20.42 38.69 32.54
CA LYS A 70 -21.26 37.93 31.58
C LYS A 70 -20.50 36.86 30.76
N ALA A 71 -20.51 35.61 31.21
CA ALA A 71 -20.41 34.42 30.36
C ALA A 71 -21.03 33.24 31.14
N SER A 72 -21.86 32.46 30.45
CA SER A 72 -22.87 31.55 31.00
C SER A 72 -22.38 30.21 31.58
N SER A 73 -21.13 30.13 32.05
CA SER A 73 -20.61 29.04 32.90
C SER A 73 -19.20 29.40 33.37
N LEU A 74 -18.90 29.23 34.67
CA LEU A 74 -17.56 29.44 35.20
C LEU A 74 -16.70 28.19 34.94
N GLU A 75 -15.89 28.23 33.88
CA GLU A 75 -14.89 27.19 33.59
C GLU A 75 -13.51 27.65 34.06
N LEU A 76 -12.99 26.99 35.09
CA LEU A 76 -11.65 27.27 35.60
C LEU A 76 -10.62 26.59 34.71
N THR A 77 -9.58 27.32 34.27
CA THR A 77 -8.45 26.73 33.56
C THR A 77 -7.65 25.79 34.47
N GLN A 78 -6.80 24.94 33.89
CA GLN A 78 -5.97 24.01 34.67
C GLN A 78 -5.20 24.64 35.84
N PRO A 79 -4.46 25.75 35.65
CA PRO A 79 -3.78 26.41 36.77
C PRO A 79 -4.73 26.92 37.85
N GLN A 80 -5.90 27.43 37.44
CA GLN A 80 -6.90 28.02 38.32
C GLN A 80 -7.56 26.96 39.22
N TYR A 81 -7.96 25.82 38.65
CA TYR A 81 -8.57 24.77 39.46
C TYR A 81 -7.54 24.06 40.33
N GLN A 82 -6.29 23.87 39.87
CA GLN A 82 -5.24 23.23 40.70
C GLN A 82 -4.99 24.02 41.98
N TYR A 83 -4.93 25.35 41.87
CA TYR A 83 -4.89 26.24 43.02
C TYR A 83 -6.15 26.14 43.88
N ALA A 84 -7.34 26.19 43.26
CA ALA A 84 -8.60 26.15 44.00
C ALA A 84 -8.80 24.85 44.79
N LEU A 85 -8.43 23.69 44.21
CA LEU A 85 -8.44 22.39 44.87
C LEU A 85 -7.50 22.36 46.08
N ALA A 86 -6.27 22.88 45.92
CA ALA A 86 -5.30 22.96 47.01
C ALA A 86 -5.81 23.85 48.14
N GLN A 87 -6.36 25.02 47.81
CA GLN A 87 -6.90 25.96 48.81
C GLN A 87 -8.12 25.38 49.52
N ALA A 88 -8.99 24.65 48.80
CA ALA A 88 -10.13 23.96 49.40
C ALA A 88 -9.68 22.95 50.45
N LEU A 89 -8.69 22.11 50.12
CA LEU A 89 -8.15 21.12 51.07
C LEU A 89 -7.51 21.79 52.29
N VAL A 90 -6.68 22.83 52.08
CA VAL A 90 -6.00 23.53 53.17
C VAL A 90 -7.01 24.18 54.13
N ASP A 91 -8.06 24.81 53.61
CA ASP A 91 -9.12 25.39 54.44
C ASP A 91 -9.90 24.29 55.20
N LEU A 92 -10.24 23.17 54.55
CA LEU A 92 -10.91 22.04 55.21
C LEU A 92 -10.06 21.41 56.33
N ALA A 93 -8.75 21.31 56.14
CA ALA A 93 -7.81 20.75 57.12
C ALA A 93 -7.80 21.55 58.44
N VAL A 94 -8.18 22.82 58.41
CA VAL A 94 -8.32 23.70 59.58
C VAL A 94 -9.77 24.06 59.91
N ASN A 95 -10.74 23.33 59.34
CA ASN A 95 -12.19 23.54 59.51
C ASN A 95 -12.67 24.96 59.16
N LYS A 96 -12.08 25.54 58.10
CA LYS A 96 -12.46 26.84 57.53
C LYS A 96 -13.32 26.63 56.28
N LYS A 97 -14.38 27.44 56.14
CA LYS A 97 -15.44 27.28 55.13
C LYS A 97 -15.67 28.53 54.27
N ASP A 98 -14.61 29.29 54.06
CA ASP A 98 -14.71 30.54 53.31
C ASP A 98 -14.80 30.25 51.80
N ASP A 99 -15.36 31.20 51.06
CA ASP A 99 -15.30 31.17 49.59
C ASP A 99 -13.85 31.24 49.12
N ILE A 100 -13.55 30.53 48.03
CA ILE A 100 -12.23 30.49 47.41
C ILE A 100 -12.11 31.61 46.37
N ILE A 101 -11.14 32.49 46.57
CA ILE A 101 -10.73 33.48 45.57
C ILE A 101 -9.77 32.79 44.61
N VAL A 102 -10.20 32.58 43.37
CA VAL A 102 -9.41 31.92 42.34
C VAL A 102 -8.48 32.94 41.68
N LEU A 103 -7.19 32.61 41.64
CA LEU A 103 -6.11 33.51 41.24
C LEU A 103 -5.54 33.09 39.88
N GLY A 104 -5.12 34.08 39.08
CA GLY A 104 -4.61 33.87 37.72
C GLY A 104 -3.14 33.50 37.66
N TYR A 105 -2.80 32.23 37.90
CA TYR A 105 -1.43 31.71 37.78
C TYR A 105 -1.08 31.26 36.36
N LYS A 106 0.20 31.37 35.98
CA LYS A 106 0.73 30.72 34.79
C LYS A 106 0.78 29.19 34.98
N PRO A 107 0.61 28.39 33.91
CA PRO A 107 0.70 26.94 33.99
C PRO A 107 2.12 26.46 34.33
N ALA A 108 2.18 25.29 34.98
CA ALA A 108 3.42 24.55 35.18
C ALA A 108 4.02 24.14 33.81
N GLN A 109 5.36 24.07 33.74
CA GLN A 109 6.07 23.65 32.53
C GLN A 109 6.26 22.14 32.45
N HIS A 110 6.43 21.49 33.61
CA HIS A 110 6.68 20.05 33.76
C HIS A 110 5.91 19.52 34.98
N PRO A 111 4.57 19.50 34.93
CA PRO A 111 3.71 19.12 36.06
C PRO A 111 3.81 17.64 36.45
N ASP A 112 4.55 16.86 35.67
CA ASP A 112 4.83 15.43 35.77
C ASP A 112 6.14 15.09 36.50
N ARG A 113 6.92 16.10 36.95
CA ARG A 113 8.18 15.87 37.68
C ARG A 113 7.96 15.20 39.03
N ASP A 114 8.03 13.88 39.04
CA ASP A 114 7.76 13.05 40.21
C ASP A 114 8.95 12.17 40.58
N SER A 115 9.18 12.01 41.87
CA SER A 115 10.08 11.03 42.44
C SER A 115 9.56 10.54 43.79
N TYR A 116 8.26 10.71 44.05
CA TYR A 116 7.66 10.35 45.32
C TYR A 116 7.46 8.83 45.40
N ASP A 117 7.94 8.23 46.48
CA ASP A 117 8.11 6.79 46.67
C ASP A 117 7.05 6.15 47.58
N GLY A 118 6.21 6.96 48.23
CA GLY A 118 5.09 6.46 49.03
C GLY A 118 3.92 6.02 48.15
N THR A 119 3.29 4.91 48.50
CA THR A 119 2.06 4.37 47.85
C THR A 119 0.77 4.90 48.48
N SER A 120 0.87 5.50 49.66
CA SER A 120 -0.22 6.15 50.38
C SER A 120 0.31 7.34 51.18
N LEU A 121 -0.59 8.26 51.51
CA LEU A 121 -0.26 9.51 52.19
C LEU A 121 -1.41 9.93 53.10
N LYS A 122 -1.10 10.26 54.35
CA LYS A 122 -2.08 10.86 55.27
C LYS A 122 -2.58 12.19 54.74
N VAL A 123 -3.86 12.48 54.91
CA VAL A 123 -4.40 13.78 54.48
C VAL A 123 -3.98 14.90 55.43
N THR A 124 -3.93 14.62 56.74
CA THR A 124 -3.49 15.54 57.80
C THR A 124 -2.71 14.79 58.87
N GLY A 125 -1.74 15.44 59.52
CA GLY A 125 -1.01 14.87 60.66
C GLY A 125 -0.06 13.74 60.23
N GLY A 126 0.67 13.99 59.15
CA GLY A 126 1.62 13.09 58.51
C GLY A 126 2.91 12.84 59.29
N ILE A 127 3.91 12.34 58.58
CA ILE A 127 5.26 12.16 59.13
C ILE A 127 5.87 13.55 59.37
N VAL A 128 6.50 13.77 60.53
CA VAL A 128 7.19 15.03 60.82
C VAL A 128 8.46 15.12 59.98
N LEU A 129 8.60 16.19 59.21
CA LEU A 129 9.80 16.50 58.42
C LEU A 129 10.64 17.57 59.14
N ASP A 130 11.82 17.86 58.61
CA ASP A 130 12.64 18.99 59.09
C ASP A 130 11.87 20.32 58.95
N GLU A 131 10.99 20.42 57.94
CA GLU A 131 10.05 21.53 57.74
C GLU A 131 8.62 21.03 57.46
N GLY A 132 7.76 21.07 58.48
CA GLY A 132 6.34 20.72 58.37
C GLY A 132 6.08 19.21 58.43
N PHE A 133 5.10 18.75 57.64
CA PHE A 133 4.70 17.34 57.60
C PHE A 133 4.71 16.79 56.18
N GLU A 134 4.91 15.48 56.08
CA GLU A 134 4.61 14.65 54.91
C GLU A 134 3.15 14.20 54.98
N ASP A 135 2.24 15.14 54.76
CA ASP A 135 0.82 14.91 54.54
C ASP A 135 0.30 15.79 53.40
N LEU A 136 -0.85 15.43 52.85
CA LEU A 136 -1.43 16.10 51.69
C LEU A 136 -1.72 17.58 51.97
N SER A 137 -2.22 17.91 53.17
CA SER A 137 -2.54 19.30 53.55
C SER A 137 -1.30 20.20 53.58
N SER A 138 -0.18 19.70 54.10
CA SER A 138 1.09 20.42 54.17
C SER A 138 1.74 20.56 52.79
N ILE A 139 1.63 19.55 51.94
CA ILE A 139 2.09 19.60 50.55
C ILE A 139 1.27 20.65 49.77
N ALA A 140 -0.06 20.64 49.90
CA ALA A 140 -0.93 21.62 49.26
C ALA A 140 -0.65 23.06 49.74
N ALA A 141 -0.34 23.26 51.03
CA ALA A 141 0.02 24.57 51.56
C ALA A 141 1.34 25.10 50.95
N ARG A 142 2.37 24.24 50.85
CA ARG A 142 3.65 24.60 50.19
C ARG A 142 3.48 24.88 48.71
N PHE A 143 2.66 24.10 48.02
CA PHE A 143 2.28 24.33 46.62
C PHE A 143 1.68 25.73 46.42
N ILE A 144 0.76 26.15 47.30
CA ILE A 144 0.14 27.48 47.27
C ILE A 144 1.18 28.58 47.52
N GLU A 145 2.08 28.39 48.50
CA GLU A 145 3.11 29.39 48.83
C GLU A 145 4.12 29.58 47.69
N GLU A 146 4.53 28.49 47.03
CA GLU A 146 5.42 28.53 45.87
C GLU A 146 4.73 29.19 44.66
N ALA A 147 3.45 28.88 44.42
CA ALA A 147 2.67 29.52 43.39
C ALA A 147 2.60 31.05 43.60
N LYS A 148 2.30 31.49 44.84
CA LYS A 148 2.26 32.90 45.23
C LYS A 148 3.60 33.62 45.01
N THR A 149 4.69 32.95 45.36
CA THR A 149 6.04 33.54 45.27
C THR A 149 6.50 33.66 43.82
N SER A 150 6.12 32.72 42.95
CA SER A 150 6.61 32.64 41.57
C SER A 150 5.64 33.21 40.52
N GLY A 151 4.36 33.39 40.86
CA GLY A 151 3.29 33.72 39.92
C GLY A 151 2.98 32.61 38.92
N THR A 152 3.47 31.38 39.16
CA THR A 152 3.33 30.21 38.28
C THR A 152 3.01 28.99 39.13
N ILE A 153 2.13 28.12 38.65
CA ILE A 153 1.91 26.82 39.31
C ILE A 153 3.22 26.03 39.30
N PRO A 154 3.72 25.55 40.46
CA PRO A 154 4.98 24.84 40.51
C PRO A 154 4.89 23.53 39.73
N ASN A 155 6.03 23.02 39.28
CA ASN A 155 6.13 21.72 38.61
C ASN A 155 5.94 20.55 39.58
N ARG A 156 6.32 20.77 40.85
CA ARG A 156 6.34 19.78 41.93
C ARG A 156 6.42 20.50 43.27
N THR A 157 6.06 19.82 44.35
CA THR A 157 6.39 20.24 45.71
C THR A 157 7.50 19.34 46.25
N LEU A 158 8.56 19.95 46.80
CA LEU A 158 9.69 19.20 47.35
C LEU A 158 9.38 18.69 48.77
N ILE A 159 9.76 17.44 49.03
CA ILE A 159 9.65 16.77 50.33
C ILE A 159 11.07 16.42 50.78
N SER A 160 11.51 17.04 51.86
CA SER A 160 12.86 16.84 52.42
C SER A 160 12.78 15.94 53.64
N ARG A 161 13.08 14.64 53.45
CA ARG A 161 13.26 13.69 54.55
C ARG A 161 14.68 13.81 55.10
N LYS A 162 14.83 13.57 56.40
CA LYS A 162 16.11 13.73 57.09
C LYS A 162 17.17 12.77 56.54
N ASN A 163 18.32 13.31 56.12
CA ASN A 163 19.44 12.58 55.52
C ASN A 163 19.13 11.90 54.16
N GLU A 164 18.06 12.31 53.48
CA GLU A 164 17.70 11.80 52.15
C GLU A 164 17.72 12.94 51.12
N SER A 165 17.87 12.60 49.84
CA SER A 165 17.70 13.57 48.76
C SER A 165 16.24 14.05 48.71
N PRO A 166 15.97 15.34 48.44
CA PRO A 166 14.60 15.84 48.33
C PRO A 166 13.80 15.09 47.27
N LEU A 167 12.64 14.58 47.67
CA LEU A 167 11.70 13.91 46.77
C LEU A 167 10.79 14.94 46.11
N SER A 168 10.39 14.66 44.87
CA SER A 168 9.50 15.49 44.08
C SER A 168 8.09 14.92 44.10
N PHE A 169 7.15 15.61 44.73
CA PHE A 169 5.73 15.31 44.63
C PHE A 169 5.15 16.11 43.47
N SER A 170 4.89 15.48 42.33
CA SER A 170 4.51 16.20 41.11
C SER A 170 3.16 16.92 41.25
N THR A 171 2.96 17.97 40.45
CA THR A 171 1.69 18.70 40.43
C THR A 171 0.54 17.83 39.93
N ASN A 172 0.79 16.91 38.99
CA ASN A 172 -0.20 15.92 38.57
C ASN A 172 -0.60 15.00 39.72
N ARG A 173 0.37 14.46 40.47
CA ARG A 173 0.11 13.64 41.66
C ARG A 173 -0.69 14.40 42.69
N LEU A 174 -0.30 15.64 42.99
CA LEU A 174 -1.01 16.51 43.92
C LEU A 174 -2.45 16.72 43.48
N THR A 175 -2.68 17.02 42.20
CA THR A 175 -4.03 17.26 41.66
C THR A 175 -4.94 16.04 41.87
N VAL A 176 -4.49 14.83 41.51
CA VAL A 176 -5.29 13.61 41.69
C VAL A 176 -5.54 13.32 43.17
N CYS A 177 -4.52 13.48 44.02
CA CYS A 177 -4.66 13.30 45.46
C CYS A 177 -5.68 14.28 46.07
N LEU A 178 -5.70 15.53 45.58
CA LEU A 178 -6.68 16.55 45.98
C LEU A 178 -8.10 16.17 45.54
N LEU A 179 -8.28 15.79 44.26
CA LEU A 179 -9.55 15.31 43.72
C LEU A 179 -10.10 14.15 44.56
N ARG A 180 -9.26 13.16 44.86
CA ARG A 180 -9.59 11.99 45.68
C ARG A 180 -10.01 12.38 47.10
N ALA A 181 -9.24 13.23 47.77
CA ALA A 181 -9.53 13.66 49.14
C ALA A 181 -10.84 14.47 49.22
N LEU A 182 -11.09 15.37 48.26
CA LEU A 182 -12.29 16.19 48.21
C LEU A 182 -13.54 15.38 47.81
N ALA A 183 -13.39 14.39 46.92
CA ALA A 183 -14.46 13.45 46.57
C ALA A 183 -14.89 12.62 47.79
N ALA A 184 -13.91 12.11 48.58
CA ALA A 184 -14.19 11.43 49.84
C ALA A 184 -14.88 12.36 50.85
N TYR A 185 -14.43 13.61 50.97
CA TYR A 185 -15.07 14.61 51.83
C TYR A 185 -16.53 14.86 51.43
N LYS A 186 -16.83 14.99 50.13
CA LYS A 186 -18.21 15.15 49.64
C LYS A 186 -19.11 13.99 50.07
N LYS A 187 -18.58 12.77 50.01
CA LYS A 187 -19.32 11.55 50.34
C LYS A 187 -19.56 11.40 51.84
N ASP A 188 -18.51 11.60 52.65
CA ASP A 188 -18.50 11.20 54.05
C ASP A 188 -18.63 12.39 55.03
N GLY A 189 -18.54 13.63 54.54
CA GLY A 189 -18.57 14.86 55.36
C GLY A 189 -17.31 15.10 56.21
N ALA A 190 -16.28 14.26 56.03
CA ALA A 190 -15.00 14.33 56.74
C ALA A 190 -13.85 13.97 55.79
N LEU A 191 -12.66 14.54 56.02
CA LEU A 191 -11.47 14.21 55.24
C LEU A 191 -11.06 12.76 55.57
N PRO A 192 -10.69 11.94 54.57
CA PRO A 192 -10.20 10.59 54.84
C PRO A 192 -8.89 10.66 55.62
N ALA A 193 -8.62 9.66 56.47
CA ALA A 193 -7.38 9.63 57.25
C ALA A 193 -6.13 9.52 56.35
N GLU A 194 -6.26 8.78 55.26
CA GLU A 194 -5.20 8.44 54.31
C GLU A 194 -5.80 8.23 52.92
N ILE A 195 -5.01 8.51 51.90
CA ILE A 195 -5.34 8.28 50.49
C ILE A 195 -4.21 7.50 49.82
N THR A 196 -4.53 6.76 48.76
CA THR A 196 -3.49 6.31 47.83
C THR A 196 -2.87 7.52 47.13
N THR A 197 -1.56 7.48 46.90
CA THR A 197 -0.81 8.48 46.12
C THR A 197 -0.62 8.06 44.67
N GLU A 198 -1.19 6.92 44.28
CA GLU A 198 -1.27 6.47 42.90
C GLU A 198 -2.06 7.51 42.09
N TYR A 199 -1.39 8.07 41.09
CA TYR A 199 -1.94 9.10 40.21
C TYR A 199 -1.72 8.78 38.73
N LEU A 200 -1.09 7.64 38.45
CA LEU A 200 -0.91 7.08 37.12
C LEU A 200 -2.00 6.03 36.89
N SER A 201 -2.50 5.94 35.67
CA SER A 201 -3.42 4.89 35.26
C SER A 201 -2.77 3.51 35.35
N ALA A 202 -3.56 2.44 35.51
CA ALA A 202 -3.07 1.07 35.36
C ALA A 202 -2.41 0.82 33.97
N ALA A 203 -2.68 1.70 32.98
CA ALA A 203 -2.07 1.65 31.65
C ALA A 203 -0.61 2.16 31.63
N ALA A 204 -0.17 3.01 32.56
CA ALA A 204 1.18 3.59 32.63
C ALA A 204 2.24 2.69 33.31
N THR A 205 1.85 1.47 33.67
CA THR A 205 2.71 0.46 34.29
C THR A 205 3.41 -0.44 33.26
N LEU A 206 4.46 -1.15 33.68
CA LEU A 206 5.07 -2.23 32.89
C LEU A 206 4.05 -3.30 32.48
N LYS A 207 2.98 -3.51 33.25
CA LYS A 207 1.89 -4.44 32.92
C LYS A 207 1.04 -3.90 31.78
N GLY A 208 0.68 -2.61 31.82
CA GLY A 208 -0.04 -1.95 30.75
C GLY A 208 0.77 -1.92 29.45
N PHE A 209 2.07 -1.64 29.56
CA PHE A 209 3.03 -1.79 28.45
C PHE A 209 3.01 -3.23 27.91
N ALA A 210 3.22 -4.23 28.78
CA ALA A 210 3.29 -5.64 28.38
C ALA A 210 2.04 -6.09 27.63
N GLN A 211 0.85 -5.70 28.10
CA GLN A 211 -0.43 -6.08 27.51
C GLN A 211 -0.58 -5.65 26.04
N GLN A 212 -0.02 -4.49 25.68
CA GLN A 212 0.01 -4.03 24.29
C GLN A 212 1.26 -4.53 23.56
N PHE A 213 2.39 -4.59 24.25
CA PHE A 213 3.68 -4.96 23.68
C PHE A 213 3.66 -6.34 23.03
N VAL A 214 2.98 -7.31 23.66
CA VAL A 214 2.89 -8.69 23.14
C VAL A 214 2.18 -8.79 21.79
N GLY A 215 1.38 -7.80 21.39
CA GLY A 215 0.74 -7.76 20.07
C GLY A 215 1.73 -7.70 18.90
N ILE A 216 3.00 -7.38 19.17
CA ILE A 216 4.07 -7.50 18.17
C ILE A 216 4.24 -8.93 17.65
N LEU A 217 3.94 -9.95 18.48
CA LEU A 217 4.03 -11.36 18.07
C LEU A 217 2.99 -11.69 16.99
N ASP A 218 1.78 -11.12 17.09
CA ASP A 218 0.72 -11.31 16.09
C ASP A 218 1.05 -10.61 14.77
N ILE A 219 1.68 -9.43 14.84
CA ILE A 219 2.18 -8.72 13.65
C ILE A 219 3.25 -9.57 13.00
N TRP A 220 4.20 -10.07 13.79
CA TRP A 220 5.28 -10.92 13.32
C TRP A 220 4.79 -12.18 12.62
N GLU A 221 3.81 -12.87 13.19
CA GLU A 221 3.25 -14.08 12.60
C GLU A 221 2.57 -13.80 11.24
N LYS A 222 1.98 -12.61 11.09
CA LYS A 222 1.26 -12.21 9.85
C LYS A 222 2.16 -11.66 8.75
N THR A 223 3.33 -11.12 9.10
CA THR A 223 4.20 -10.41 8.14
C THR A 223 5.38 -11.23 7.66
N VAL A 224 5.59 -12.43 8.21
CA VAL A 224 6.72 -13.28 7.83
C VAL A 224 6.38 -14.24 6.68
N GLY A 225 7.21 -14.23 5.64
CA GLY A 225 7.10 -15.13 4.47
C GLY A 225 7.51 -16.58 4.80
N THR A 226 7.65 -17.43 3.79
CA THR A 226 8.09 -18.82 3.99
C THR A 226 9.54 -18.83 4.46
N VAL A 227 9.87 -19.59 5.51
CA VAL A 227 11.19 -19.58 6.14
C VAL A 227 11.91 -20.91 5.94
N SER A 228 13.23 -20.84 5.81
CA SER A 228 14.11 -21.99 5.68
C SER A 228 14.02 -22.88 6.93
N ALA A 229 14.25 -24.18 6.75
CA ALA A 229 14.10 -25.17 7.82
C ALA A 229 15.03 -24.96 9.03
N ASP A 230 16.09 -24.15 8.88
CA ASP A 230 17.03 -23.77 9.92
C ASP A 230 16.74 -22.39 10.53
N GLY A 231 15.64 -21.74 10.13
CA GLY A 231 15.23 -20.42 10.60
C GLY A 231 16.17 -19.28 10.17
N SER A 232 17.11 -19.55 9.28
CA SER A 232 18.17 -18.60 8.91
C SER A 232 17.77 -17.62 7.82
N HIS A 233 16.75 -17.90 6.99
CA HIS A 233 16.29 -16.97 5.97
C HIS A 233 14.85 -17.18 5.46
N CYS A 234 14.24 -16.13 4.90
CA CYS A 234 13.04 -16.26 4.07
C CYS A 234 13.40 -16.99 2.76
N THR A 235 12.73 -18.11 2.47
CA THR A 235 12.93 -18.89 1.24
C THR A 235 12.39 -18.19 0.00
N ASP A 236 11.48 -17.22 0.17
CA ASP A 236 10.82 -16.55 -0.95
C ASP A 236 11.73 -15.52 -1.64
N ASN A 237 12.78 -15.04 -0.99
CA ASN A 237 13.69 -14.03 -1.53
C ASN A 237 15.18 -14.31 -1.33
N ASN A 238 15.53 -15.49 -0.76
CA ASN A 238 16.90 -15.91 -0.50
C ASN A 238 17.74 -14.90 0.30
N SER A 239 17.07 -14.03 1.07
CA SER A 239 17.68 -12.98 1.89
C SER A 239 17.04 -13.04 3.26
N ALA A 240 17.87 -13.19 4.28
CA ALA A 240 17.39 -13.55 5.59
C ALA A 240 16.38 -12.58 6.20
N TRP A 241 16.37 -11.32 5.73
CA TRP A 241 15.65 -10.23 6.39
C TRP A 241 15.17 -9.13 5.45
N LYS A 242 15.38 -9.24 4.12
CA LYS A 242 15.01 -8.15 3.20
C LYS A 242 13.49 -7.97 3.09
N ASN A 243 12.71 -9.00 3.44
CA ASN A 243 11.23 -8.99 3.39
C ASN A 243 10.54 -9.32 4.72
N VAL A 244 11.28 -9.45 5.83
CA VAL A 244 10.71 -9.61 7.18
C VAL A 244 10.60 -8.19 7.76
N HIS A 245 9.56 -7.47 7.38
CA HIS A 245 9.54 -6.02 7.56
C HIS A 245 9.13 -5.60 8.98
N PHE A 246 10.13 -5.19 9.76
CA PHE A 246 9.96 -4.32 10.93
C PHE A 246 10.86 -3.11 10.76
N VAL A 247 10.44 -2.09 10.00
CA VAL A 247 11.15 -0.80 10.00
C VAL A 247 10.17 0.36 10.17
N PRO A 248 10.28 1.11 11.29
CA PRO A 248 9.55 2.34 11.53
C PRO A 248 10.33 3.57 11.04
N VAL A 249 9.62 4.66 10.73
CA VAL A 249 10.20 5.93 10.28
C VAL A 249 9.62 7.07 11.15
N PRO A 250 10.36 8.17 11.45
CA PRO A 250 11.57 8.66 10.79
C PRO A 250 12.88 8.61 11.57
N HIS A 251 13.89 8.06 10.90
CA HIS A 251 15.27 8.49 11.07
C HIS A 251 15.58 9.61 10.07
N SER A 252 15.89 10.81 10.56
CA SER A 252 16.59 11.84 9.77
C SER A 252 18.10 11.59 9.87
N GLY A 253 18.67 10.74 9.03
CA GLY A 253 20.12 10.50 9.07
C GLY A 253 20.66 9.36 8.22
N GLY A 254 20.69 9.54 6.89
CA GLY A 254 21.65 8.95 5.95
C GLY A 254 22.07 7.48 6.14
N ALA A 255 21.43 6.59 5.36
CA ALA A 255 22.02 5.31 4.91
C ALA A 255 21.37 4.78 3.62
N TYR A 256 20.11 5.15 3.35
CA TYR A 256 19.50 5.06 2.03
C TYR A 256 19.55 6.46 1.41
N ALA A 257 20.19 6.60 0.25
CA ALA A 257 20.67 7.88 -0.27
C ALA A 257 19.56 8.90 -0.63
N ASP A 258 18.27 8.56 -0.50
CA ASP A 258 17.16 9.46 -0.80
C ASP A 258 15.99 9.42 0.20
N GLY A 259 16.03 8.54 1.22
CA GLY A 259 14.97 8.40 2.22
C GLY A 259 13.60 7.98 1.67
N LYS A 260 13.49 7.57 0.40
CA LYS A 260 12.20 7.21 -0.24
C LYS A 260 11.73 5.81 0.10
N ASP A 261 12.63 4.84 0.08
CA ASP A 261 12.29 3.43 0.35
C ASP A 261 11.71 3.24 1.75
N GLN A 262 12.02 4.07 2.73
CA GLN A 262 11.59 3.85 4.12
C GLN A 262 10.09 4.08 4.31
N TYR A 263 9.44 4.88 3.46
CA TYR A 263 8.02 5.20 3.55
C TYR A 263 7.14 4.39 2.61
N ASP A 264 7.71 3.37 1.94
CA ASP A 264 6.93 2.53 1.04
C ASP A 264 5.87 1.74 1.83
N PRO A 265 4.60 1.73 1.38
CA PRO A 265 3.54 0.92 1.97
C PRO A 265 3.89 -0.57 2.14
N MET A 266 4.82 -1.12 1.35
CA MET A 266 5.29 -2.50 1.48
C MET A 266 6.06 -2.77 2.78
N TYR A 267 6.59 -1.73 3.44
CA TYR A 267 7.32 -1.82 4.70
C TYR A 267 6.45 -1.58 5.95
N GLN A 268 5.12 -1.64 5.78
CA GLN A 268 4.10 -1.58 6.84
C GLN A 268 3.75 -2.98 7.38
N PRO A 269 3.39 -3.14 8.67
CA PRO A 269 2.84 -2.11 9.56
C PRO A 269 3.81 -1.54 10.62
N TYR A 270 3.62 -0.25 10.93
CA TYR A 270 4.24 0.40 12.09
C TYR A 270 3.74 -0.19 13.42
N PHE A 271 4.66 -0.56 14.30
CA PHE A 271 4.33 -0.91 15.67
C PHE A 271 4.47 0.31 16.58
N THR A 272 3.35 0.83 17.06
CA THR A 272 3.30 1.88 18.07
C THR A 272 2.43 1.41 19.22
N ILE A 273 2.78 1.83 20.43
CA ILE A 273 2.00 1.54 21.63
C ILE A 273 1.55 2.88 22.20
N GLU A 274 0.29 2.98 22.59
CA GLU A 274 -0.23 4.13 23.31
C GLU A 274 -0.36 3.79 24.79
N ILE A 275 0.40 4.49 25.63
CA ILE A 275 0.37 4.32 27.08
C ILE A 275 0.03 5.67 27.68
N ASP A 276 -1.09 5.74 28.40
CA ASP A 276 -1.52 6.95 29.10
C ASP A 276 -1.62 8.18 28.17
N GLY A 277 -2.15 7.97 26.97
CA GLY A 277 -2.28 9.01 25.94
C GLY A 277 -0.96 9.44 25.28
N THR A 278 0.16 8.78 25.63
CA THR A 278 1.47 8.98 24.99
C THR A 278 1.73 7.86 24.00
N THR A 279 1.89 8.21 22.73
CA THR A 279 2.28 7.25 21.68
C THR A 279 3.80 7.07 21.68
N TYR A 280 4.26 5.84 21.86
CA TYR A 280 5.67 5.47 21.78
C TYR A 280 5.97 4.85 20.42
N SER A 281 7.04 5.31 19.79
CA SER A 281 7.60 4.71 18.58
C SER A 281 8.18 3.33 18.85
N SER A 282 8.35 2.50 17.82
CA SER A 282 8.86 1.14 18.01
C SER A 282 10.26 1.12 18.65
N ALA A 283 11.11 2.10 18.34
CA ALA A 283 12.44 2.23 18.96
C ALA A 283 12.34 2.53 20.47
N GLN A 284 11.41 3.41 20.87
CA GLN A 284 11.13 3.70 22.27
C GLN A 284 10.55 2.46 22.97
N THR A 285 9.65 1.71 22.33
CA THR A 285 9.13 0.46 22.91
C THR A 285 10.21 -0.61 23.10
N TRP A 286 11.22 -0.67 22.22
CA TRP A 286 12.38 -1.56 22.40
C TRP A 286 13.19 -1.18 23.64
N GLY A 287 13.44 0.12 23.83
CA GLY A 287 14.14 0.64 25.01
C GLY A 287 13.37 0.35 26.31
N ILE A 288 12.06 0.60 26.31
CA ILE A 288 11.16 0.28 27.43
C ILE A 288 11.20 -1.23 27.74
N ALA A 289 11.09 -2.09 26.72
CA ALA A 289 11.06 -3.54 26.89
C ALA A 289 12.31 -4.07 27.59
N LEU A 290 13.51 -3.67 27.12
CA LEU A 290 14.77 -4.17 27.67
C LEU A 290 15.08 -3.57 29.04
N ARG A 291 14.81 -2.28 29.26
CA ARG A 291 14.96 -1.67 30.60
C ARG A 291 14.01 -2.32 31.60
N GLY A 292 12.77 -2.58 31.21
CA GLY A 292 11.81 -3.30 32.04
C GLY A 292 12.28 -4.72 32.38
N ILE A 293 12.89 -5.45 31.44
CA ILE A 293 13.49 -6.77 31.74
C ILE A 293 14.60 -6.64 32.80
N MET A 294 15.46 -5.63 32.68
CA MET A 294 16.49 -5.38 33.69
C MET A 294 15.88 -5.04 35.05
N ASP A 295 14.87 -4.19 35.08
CA ASP A 295 14.13 -3.82 36.29
C ASP A 295 13.46 -5.04 36.94
N LEU A 296 12.95 -6.00 36.16
CA LEU A 296 12.27 -7.19 36.69
C LEU A 296 13.24 -8.30 37.16
N LEU A 297 14.38 -8.49 36.49
CA LEU A 297 15.29 -9.63 36.68
C LEU A 297 16.54 -9.35 37.53
N THR A 298 16.82 -8.08 37.84
CA THR A 298 18.02 -7.68 38.59
C THR A 298 17.66 -6.78 39.76
N LYS A 299 18.48 -6.82 40.83
CA LYS A 299 18.23 -6.02 42.04
C LYS A 299 18.47 -4.53 41.81
N GLU A 300 19.42 -4.21 40.96
CA GLU A 300 19.80 -2.83 40.63
C GLU A 300 18.91 -2.23 39.52
N GLY A 301 18.18 -3.07 38.80
CA GLY A 301 17.37 -2.68 37.66
C GLY A 301 18.21 -2.12 36.51
N SER A 302 17.55 -1.38 35.63
CA SER A 302 18.12 -0.68 34.48
C SER A 302 18.99 0.54 34.86
N SER A 303 19.07 0.88 36.15
CA SER A 303 19.89 1.99 36.64
C SER A 303 21.39 1.72 36.59
N MET A 304 21.78 0.45 36.61
CA MET A 304 23.17 0.03 36.49
C MET A 304 23.52 -0.21 35.02
N MET A 305 24.62 0.39 34.56
CA MET A 305 25.12 0.18 33.21
C MET A 305 26.23 -0.86 33.22
N GLN A 306 26.16 -1.79 32.28
CA GLN A 306 27.18 -2.83 32.07
C GLN A 306 28.46 -2.17 31.51
N LYS A 307 29.57 -2.15 32.24
CA LYS A 307 30.82 -1.49 31.78
C LYS A 307 31.67 -2.39 30.89
N ASN A 308 31.68 -3.69 31.17
CA ASN A 308 32.46 -4.66 30.41
C ASN A 308 31.55 -5.65 29.69
N ARG A 309 32.01 -6.21 28.56
CA ARG A 309 31.22 -7.17 27.79
C ARG A 309 30.96 -8.48 28.57
N ASN A 310 31.96 -9.02 29.27
CA ASN A 310 31.88 -10.39 29.78
C ASN A 310 31.56 -10.58 31.27
N PRO A 311 32.18 -9.87 32.23
CA PRO A 311 31.74 -10.04 33.60
C PRO A 311 30.37 -9.36 33.75
N PHE A 312 29.30 -10.14 33.90
CA PHE A 312 27.96 -9.59 34.13
C PHE A 312 27.96 -8.82 35.45
N GLU A 313 27.63 -7.52 35.41
CA GLU A 313 27.82 -6.61 36.55
C GLU A 313 26.61 -6.54 37.47
N HIS A 314 25.44 -6.99 37.00
CA HIS A 314 24.20 -6.94 37.77
C HIS A 314 24.04 -8.16 38.67
N THR A 315 23.34 -7.98 39.78
CA THR A 315 22.93 -9.09 40.64
C THR A 315 21.56 -9.58 40.21
N MET A 316 21.48 -10.82 39.71
CA MET A 316 20.18 -11.46 39.44
C MET A 316 19.34 -11.56 40.72
N GLY A 317 18.04 -11.32 40.61
CA GLY A 317 17.11 -11.37 41.74
C GLY A 317 15.78 -10.71 41.43
N ASN A 318 14.80 -10.89 42.32
CA ASN A 318 13.50 -10.21 42.18
C ASN A 318 13.71 -8.70 42.31
N GLY A 319 13.59 -7.99 41.18
CA GLY A 319 13.64 -6.53 41.12
C GLY A 319 12.24 -5.91 41.28
N ALA A 320 11.92 -4.97 40.41
CA ALA A 320 10.63 -4.29 40.31
C ALA A 320 9.46 -5.27 40.09
N SER A 321 8.25 -4.80 40.40
CA SER A 321 7.01 -5.46 40.01
C SER A 321 6.60 -5.04 38.60
N LEU A 322 5.85 -5.90 37.90
CA LEU A 322 5.19 -5.53 36.64
C LEU A 322 4.16 -4.40 36.84
N LYS A 323 3.76 -4.11 38.08
CA LYS A 323 2.86 -2.99 38.43
C LYS A 323 3.60 -1.66 38.59
N GLU A 324 4.93 -1.66 38.54
CA GLU A 324 5.72 -0.43 38.62
C GLU A 324 5.59 0.39 37.33
N PRO A 325 5.87 1.71 37.38
CA PRO A 325 5.87 2.58 36.21
C PRO A 325 6.76 2.06 35.07
N ILE A 326 6.43 2.40 33.82
CA ILE A 326 7.32 2.09 32.70
C ILE A 326 8.68 2.81 32.87
N PRO A 327 9.79 2.15 32.48
CA PRO A 327 11.12 2.76 32.50
C PRO A 327 11.19 4.04 31.67
N ALA A 328 12.12 4.93 32.02
CA ALA A 328 12.35 6.17 31.30
C ALA A 328 12.64 5.93 29.81
N VAL A 329 12.15 6.85 28.97
CA VAL A 329 12.45 6.92 27.54
C VAL A 329 13.45 8.03 27.31
N TYR A 330 14.43 7.77 26.45
CA TYR A 330 15.54 8.68 26.17
C TYR A 330 15.57 9.07 24.70
N ASP A 331 16.12 10.26 24.41
CA ASP A 331 16.22 10.79 23.05
C ASP A 331 17.03 9.89 22.09
N TYR A 332 17.86 8.99 22.64
CA TYR A 332 18.64 8.01 21.88
C TYR A 332 17.91 6.66 21.68
N ASP A 333 16.65 6.54 22.07
CA ASP A 333 15.77 5.42 21.69
C ASP A 333 15.32 5.57 20.22
N ILE A 334 16.30 5.50 19.32
CA ILE A 334 16.17 5.55 17.86
C ILE A 334 16.92 4.38 17.24
N TRP A 335 16.45 3.87 16.10
CA TRP A 335 17.11 2.73 15.43
C TRP A 335 18.47 3.09 14.84
N GLY A 336 19.44 2.19 15.00
CA GLY A 336 20.69 2.22 14.24
C GLY A 336 20.54 1.69 12.82
N MET A 337 21.66 1.63 12.09
CA MET A 337 21.67 1.03 10.74
C MET A 337 21.45 -0.49 10.86
N TYR A 338 20.65 -1.10 9.98
CA TYR A 338 20.48 -2.57 9.93
C TYR A 338 20.14 -3.26 11.29
N PRO A 339 19.04 -2.89 11.98
CA PRO A 339 18.65 -3.56 13.23
C PRO A 339 18.28 -5.05 13.09
N TRP A 340 18.13 -5.54 11.85
CA TRP A 340 17.84 -6.93 11.46
C TRP A 340 19.09 -7.70 10.98
N TYR A 341 20.30 -7.22 11.27
CA TYR A 341 21.52 -7.77 10.66
C TYR A 341 21.82 -9.20 11.12
N GLU A 342 21.28 -10.19 10.40
CA GLU A 342 21.61 -11.61 10.56
C GLU A 342 21.83 -12.32 9.22
N SER A 343 22.86 -11.89 8.48
CA SER A 343 23.20 -12.47 7.17
C SER A 343 24.09 -13.70 7.30
N THR A 344 23.82 -14.72 6.47
CA THR A 344 24.63 -15.94 6.34
C THR A 344 26.03 -15.70 5.75
N ASN A 345 26.30 -14.50 5.23
CA ASN A 345 27.53 -14.22 4.48
C ASN A 345 28.72 -13.82 5.38
N ASP A 346 28.48 -13.37 6.62
CA ASP A 346 29.54 -12.89 7.53
C ASP A 346 29.75 -13.78 8.76
N ALA A 347 28.69 -14.41 9.28
CA ALA A 347 28.72 -15.46 10.30
C ALA A 347 27.32 -16.11 10.42
N PRO A 348 27.18 -17.36 10.90
CA PRO A 348 25.87 -17.96 11.10
C PRO A 348 25.10 -17.27 12.24
N PRO A 349 23.75 -17.30 12.21
CA PRO A 349 22.93 -16.95 13.38
C PRO A 349 23.40 -17.71 14.62
N ILE A 350 23.09 -17.17 15.80
CA ILE A 350 23.43 -17.83 17.06
C ILE A 350 23.01 -19.31 17.05
N ASN A 351 23.96 -20.19 17.35
CA ASN A 351 23.80 -21.64 17.29
C ASN A 351 22.97 -22.24 18.46
N LYS A 352 22.34 -21.39 19.27
CA LYS A 352 21.54 -21.76 20.44
C LYS A 352 20.09 -21.34 20.23
N SER A 353 19.17 -22.29 20.36
CA SER A 353 17.71 -22.13 20.16
C SER A 353 16.95 -21.64 21.39
N GLU A 354 17.60 -21.51 22.55
CA GLU A 354 16.95 -21.17 23.82
C GLU A 354 17.81 -20.28 24.72
N PHE A 355 17.22 -19.22 25.30
CA PHE A 355 17.84 -18.32 26.27
C PHE A 355 17.23 -18.47 27.66
N THR A 356 18.10 -18.50 28.67
CA THR A 356 17.70 -18.38 30.08
C THR A 356 17.50 -16.91 30.46
N PRO A 357 16.75 -16.58 31.52
CA PRO A 357 16.61 -15.21 32.02
C PRO A 357 17.95 -14.53 32.28
N PHE A 358 18.96 -15.29 32.74
CA PHE A 358 20.31 -14.77 32.91
C PHE A 358 20.92 -14.31 31.59
N LEU A 359 20.81 -15.13 30.54
CA LEU A 359 21.34 -14.79 29.22
C LEU A 359 20.57 -13.60 28.60
N ILE A 360 19.25 -13.55 28.77
CA ILE A 360 18.43 -12.41 28.35
C ILE A 360 18.90 -11.12 29.05
N ALA A 361 19.05 -11.14 30.38
CA ALA A 361 19.50 -9.97 31.15
C ALA A 361 20.92 -9.53 30.74
N ARG A 362 21.83 -10.48 30.47
CA ARG A 362 23.19 -10.20 29.97
C ARG A 362 23.18 -9.55 28.59
N CYS A 363 22.33 -10.03 27.67
CA CYS A 363 22.14 -9.39 26.38
C CYS A 363 21.52 -8.00 26.51
N ALA A 364 20.43 -7.88 27.28
CA ALA A 364 19.70 -6.64 27.49
C ALA A 364 20.62 -5.53 28.03
N SER A 365 21.36 -5.80 29.11
CA SER A 365 22.23 -4.82 29.73
C SER A 365 23.31 -4.30 28.78
N TRP A 366 23.91 -5.18 27.97
CA TRP A 366 24.93 -4.78 27.00
C TRP A 366 24.35 -4.02 25.81
N PHE A 367 23.19 -4.44 25.29
CA PHE A 367 22.49 -3.72 24.24
C PHE A 367 22.14 -2.29 24.68
N LEU A 368 21.68 -2.12 25.93
CA LEU A 368 21.42 -0.81 26.54
C LEU A 368 22.71 0.02 26.70
N THR A 369 23.82 -0.57 27.16
CA THR A 369 25.13 0.12 27.17
C THR A 369 25.54 0.58 25.77
N ARG A 370 25.44 -0.31 24.77
CA ARG A 370 25.83 -0.01 23.39
C ARG A 370 24.94 1.06 22.77
N GLN A 371 23.66 1.06 23.14
CA GLN A 371 22.71 2.08 22.73
C GLN A 371 23.15 3.48 23.20
N VAL A 372 23.49 3.61 24.49
CA VAL A 372 24.01 4.86 25.06
C VAL A 372 25.32 5.27 24.38
N ALA A 373 26.25 4.32 24.19
CA ALA A 373 27.56 4.59 23.58
C ALA A 373 27.47 5.10 22.14
N LEU A 374 26.45 4.66 21.39
CA LEU A 374 26.26 5.06 19.99
C LEU A 374 25.23 6.18 19.78
N GLY A 375 24.46 6.53 20.82
CA GLY A 375 23.30 7.41 20.68
C GLY A 375 22.17 6.83 19.82
N LYS A 376 22.14 5.50 19.63
CA LYS A 376 21.13 4.77 18.85
C LYS A 376 21.19 3.28 19.13
N ILE A 377 20.08 2.57 18.90
CA ILE A 377 19.98 1.12 19.09
C ILE A 377 21.00 0.41 18.21
N GLY A 378 21.69 -0.57 18.80
CA GLY A 378 22.71 -1.30 18.08
C GLY A 378 22.19 -2.35 17.09
N ASN A 379 23.07 -2.81 16.19
CA ASN A 379 22.66 -3.68 15.08
C ASN A 379 22.60 -5.15 15.54
N TYR A 380 23.68 -5.61 16.19
CA TYR A 380 23.87 -7.00 16.61
C TYR A 380 24.77 -7.08 17.84
N GLN A 381 24.72 -8.24 18.49
CA GLN A 381 25.62 -8.66 19.55
C GLN A 381 26.27 -10.00 19.20
N LEU A 382 27.60 -10.04 19.24
CA LEU A 382 28.41 -11.21 18.91
C LEU A 382 28.58 -12.15 20.12
N PHE A 383 28.50 -13.44 19.88
CA PHE A 383 28.98 -14.54 20.72
C PHE A 383 30.18 -15.19 20.04
N GLY A 384 31.18 -15.58 20.82
CA GLY A 384 32.36 -16.23 20.26
C GLY A 384 33.47 -16.42 21.28
N THR A 385 34.64 -16.81 20.80
CA THR A 385 35.79 -17.13 21.66
C THR A 385 36.64 -15.91 22.04
N ASP A 386 36.47 -14.77 21.34
CA ASP A 386 37.19 -13.54 21.61
C ASP A 386 36.42 -12.67 22.64
N PRO A 387 36.92 -12.54 23.88
CA PRO A 387 36.26 -11.79 24.94
C PRO A 387 36.20 -10.27 24.72
N ASP A 388 37.01 -9.73 23.80
CA ASP A 388 37.00 -8.30 23.47
C ASP A 388 35.93 -7.99 22.42
N GLN A 389 35.68 -8.95 21.51
CA GLN A 389 34.74 -8.79 20.40
C GLN A 389 33.34 -9.35 20.69
N GLY A 390 33.23 -10.39 21.52
CA GLY A 390 31.99 -11.14 21.75
C GLY A 390 31.75 -11.60 23.19
N PHE A 391 30.51 -11.98 23.47
CA PHE A 391 30.19 -12.70 24.69
C PHE A 391 30.79 -14.09 24.62
N VAL A 392 31.61 -14.42 25.62
CA VAL A 392 32.12 -15.76 25.83
C VAL A 392 31.09 -16.51 26.66
N GLU A 393 30.47 -17.51 26.06
CA GLU A 393 29.50 -18.42 26.65
C GLU A 393 29.76 -19.82 26.09
N GLU A 394 29.89 -20.82 26.95
CA GLU A 394 30.29 -22.16 26.54
C GLU A 394 29.25 -22.79 25.59
N GLY A 395 29.72 -23.26 24.43
CA GLY A 395 28.86 -23.89 23.42
C GLY A 395 27.99 -22.91 22.62
N VAL A 396 28.17 -21.59 22.79
CA VAL A 396 27.40 -20.56 22.08
C VAL A 396 28.31 -19.78 21.14
N ASP A 397 27.93 -19.72 19.87
CA ASP A 397 28.65 -19.03 18.80
C ASP A 397 27.66 -18.38 17.81
N GLY A 398 28.07 -17.32 17.14
CA GLY A 398 27.25 -16.53 16.20
C GLY A 398 26.85 -15.17 16.76
N PHE A 399 25.72 -14.61 16.34
CA PHE A 399 25.27 -13.30 16.84
C PHE A 399 23.75 -13.22 16.95
N VAL A 400 23.27 -12.24 17.71
CA VAL A 400 21.85 -11.92 17.93
C VAL A 400 21.60 -10.47 17.51
N SER A 401 20.62 -10.21 16.65
CA SER A 401 20.23 -8.86 16.26
C SER A 401 19.40 -8.14 17.32
N ALA A 402 19.28 -6.81 17.21
CA ALA A 402 18.36 -6.05 18.07
C ALA A 402 16.89 -6.44 17.86
N MET A 403 16.49 -6.81 16.64
CA MET A 403 15.14 -7.30 16.34
C MET A 403 14.87 -8.68 16.96
N ARG A 404 15.83 -9.61 16.89
CA ARG A 404 15.71 -10.91 17.57
C ARG A 404 15.58 -10.74 19.08
N MET A 405 16.36 -9.83 19.68
CA MET A 405 16.19 -9.47 21.09
C MET A 405 14.82 -8.87 21.42
N TRP A 406 14.22 -8.13 20.49
CA TRP A 406 12.89 -7.53 20.68
C TRP A 406 11.79 -8.60 20.79
N LEU A 407 11.85 -9.63 19.95
CA LEU A 407 10.91 -10.75 19.99
C LEU A 407 11.12 -11.64 21.21
N ILE A 408 12.37 -11.87 21.62
CA ILE A 408 12.69 -12.56 22.89
C ILE A 408 12.07 -11.78 24.06
N ALA A 409 12.17 -10.46 24.06
CA ALA A 409 11.52 -9.62 25.07
C ALA A 409 10.00 -9.75 25.05
N ALA A 410 9.36 -9.72 23.87
CA ALA A 410 7.91 -9.88 23.74
C ALA A 410 7.43 -11.23 24.30
N ARG A 411 8.16 -12.32 24.04
CA ARG A 411 7.85 -13.65 24.60
C ARG A 411 8.03 -13.71 26.11
N PHE A 412 9.05 -13.04 26.63
CA PHE A 412 9.24 -12.90 28.07
C PHE A 412 8.01 -12.26 28.71
N TYR A 413 7.57 -11.09 28.20
CA TYR A 413 6.37 -10.42 28.72
C TYR A 413 5.09 -11.24 28.54
N LYS A 414 4.93 -11.93 27.40
CA LYS A 414 3.80 -12.83 27.16
C LYS A 414 3.74 -13.95 28.20
N TYR A 415 4.87 -14.59 28.51
CA TYR A 415 4.92 -15.61 29.54
C TYR A 415 4.47 -15.07 30.91
N LEU A 416 4.89 -13.86 31.28
CA LEU A 416 4.45 -13.23 32.53
C LEU A 416 2.93 -13.01 32.55
N LEU A 417 2.36 -12.50 31.45
CA LEU A 417 0.92 -12.25 31.33
C LEU A 417 0.10 -13.55 31.35
N ASP A 418 0.48 -14.54 30.55
CA ASP A 418 -0.22 -15.82 30.43
C ASP A 418 -0.26 -16.58 31.77
N ASN A 419 0.79 -16.41 32.60
CA ASN A 419 0.90 -17.05 33.91
C ASN A 419 0.53 -16.13 35.08
N ASN A 420 0.01 -14.92 34.80
CA ASN A 420 -0.36 -13.92 35.80
C ASN A 420 0.76 -13.61 36.82
N ILE A 421 2.01 -13.56 36.35
CA ILE A 421 3.20 -13.24 37.15
C ILE A 421 3.37 -11.72 37.17
N THR A 422 3.15 -11.08 38.32
CA THR A 422 3.28 -9.63 38.46
C THR A 422 4.37 -9.18 39.43
N GLU A 423 4.88 -10.08 40.26
CA GLU A 423 5.89 -9.82 41.31
C GLU A 423 6.76 -11.06 41.48
N ASN A 424 7.89 -10.93 42.18
CA ASN A 424 8.86 -12.01 42.35
C ASN A 424 9.26 -12.67 41.01
N VAL A 425 9.43 -11.81 39.99
CA VAL A 425 9.51 -12.24 38.58
C VAL A 425 10.71 -13.15 38.34
N TYR A 426 11.89 -12.78 38.84
CA TYR A 426 13.09 -13.61 38.68
C TYR A 426 12.90 -15.02 39.22
N ASP A 427 12.37 -15.18 40.44
CA ASP A 427 12.13 -16.50 41.01
C ASP A 427 11.11 -17.32 40.22
N ALA A 428 10.11 -16.67 39.63
CA ALA A 428 9.09 -17.32 38.81
C ALA A 428 9.62 -17.78 37.44
N VAL A 429 10.68 -17.15 36.92
CA VAL A 429 11.18 -17.40 35.56
C VAL A 429 12.60 -17.97 35.49
N LYS A 430 13.37 -18.01 36.59
CA LYS A 430 14.80 -18.40 36.59
C LYS A 430 15.11 -19.75 35.93
N ASP A 431 14.16 -20.68 35.97
CA ASP A 431 14.28 -22.03 35.41
C ASP A 431 13.54 -22.18 34.06
N VAL A 432 12.97 -21.10 33.53
CA VAL A 432 12.28 -21.07 32.24
C VAL A 432 13.30 -20.82 31.14
N THR A 433 13.17 -21.51 30.00
CA THR A 433 13.90 -21.18 28.79
C THR A 433 12.97 -20.51 27.79
N PHE A 434 13.47 -19.46 27.15
CA PHE A 434 12.75 -18.71 26.12
C PHE A 434 13.38 -19.03 24.78
N SER A 435 12.57 -19.51 23.85
CA SER A 435 13.06 -19.78 22.50
C SER A 435 13.65 -18.52 21.87
N THR A 436 14.82 -18.67 21.26
CA THR A 436 15.50 -17.67 20.42
C THR A 436 15.33 -17.95 18.94
N ASP A 437 14.75 -19.11 18.62
CA ASP A 437 14.16 -19.33 17.33
C ASP A 437 13.06 -18.29 17.18
N LEU A 438 13.17 -17.40 16.20
CA LEU A 438 12.14 -16.39 15.95
C LEU A 438 10.76 -17.02 15.75
N TYR A 439 10.69 -18.33 15.48
CA TYR A 439 9.48 -19.08 15.16
C TYR A 439 9.14 -20.16 16.19
N GLY A 440 9.00 -19.80 17.47
CA GLY A 440 8.51 -20.68 18.55
C GLY A 440 7.07 -21.18 18.38
N VAL A 441 6.59 -21.28 17.14
CA VAL A 441 5.45 -22.03 16.68
C VAL A 441 5.97 -23.43 16.34
N GLU A 442 5.41 -24.48 16.94
CA GLU A 442 5.62 -25.83 16.40
C GLU A 442 5.14 -25.79 14.95
N MET A 443 6.07 -25.87 13.98
CA MET A 443 5.76 -25.65 12.56
C MET A 443 4.54 -26.46 12.17
N PRO A 444 3.50 -25.84 11.57
CA PRO A 444 2.28 -26.55 11.25
C PRO A 444 2.64 -27.81 10.48
N ASP A 445 2.11 -28.93 10.93
CA ASP A 445 2.31 -30.23 10.31
C ASP A 445 1.77 -30.23 8.87
N ILE A 446 1.10 -29.16 8.44
CA ILE A 446 0.67 -28.91 7.07
C ILE A 446 1.31 -27.64 6.54
N THR A 447 1.79 -27.67 5.29
CA THR A 447 2.24 -26.47 4.55
C THR A 447 1.49 -26.39 3.23
N LEU A 448 0.70 -25.33 3.03
CA LEU A 448 -0.05 -25.12 1.79
C LEU A 448 0.88 -24.63 0.68
N THR A 449 0.88 -25.32 -0.46
CA THR A 449 1.51 -24.84 -1.70
C THR A 449 0.49 -24.06 -2.54
N THR A 450 -0.80 -24.36 -2.37
CA THR A 450 -1.92 -23.66 -3.01
C THR A 450 -2.76 -22.98 -1.94
N GLN A 451 -2.78 -21.65 -1.93
CA GLN A 451 -3.55 -20.86 -0.95
C GLN A 451 -4.91 -20.41 -1.49
N SER A 452 -5.09 -20.38 -2.81
CA SER A 452 -6.35 -20.06 -3.45
C SER A 452 -6.55 -20.80 -4.76
N VAL A 453 -7.82 -21.00 -5.12
CA VAL A 453 -8.26 -21.52 -6.42
C VAL A 453 -9.41 -20.66 -6.94
N SER A 454 -9.41 -20.42 -8.24
CA SER A 454 -10.45 -19.65 -8.94
C SER A 454 -11.11 -20.51 -9.99
N LEU A 455 -12.45 -20.58 -9.94
CA LEU A 455 -13.29 -21.40 -10.79
C LEU A 455 -14.25 -20.51 -11.59
N ASN A 456 -14.58 -20.92 -12.81
CA ASN A 456 -15.56 -20.25 -13.65
C ASN A 456 -17.01 -20.51 -13.18
N ALA A 457 -17.95 -19.76 -13.75
CA ALA A 457 -19.37 -19.86 -13.41
C ALA A 457 -19.95 -21.24 -13.77
N GLU A 458 -19.47 -21.91 -14.82
CA GLU A 458 -19.97 -23.24 -15.22
C GLU A 458 -19.55 -24.37 -14.27
N GLY A 459 -18.59 -24.11 -13.37
CA GLY A 459 -17.95 -25.13 -12.53
C GLY A 459 -16.79 -25.79 -13.25
N ALA A 460 -15.62 -25.81 -12.61
CA ALA A 460 -14.41 -26.47 -13.08
C ALA A 460 -13.73 -27.20 -11.89
N GLU A 461 -12.83 -28.13 -12.20
CA GLU A 461 -11.94 -28.73 -11.21
C GLU A 461 -10.61 -27.96 -11.16
N ALA A 462 -10.14 -27.64 -9.96
CA ALA A 462 -8.81 -27.14 -9.70
C ALA A 462 -8.06 -28.10 -8.76
N THR A 463 -6.76 -28.29 -8.99
CA THR A 463 -5.92 -29.06 -8.08
C THR A 463 -5.28 -28.12 -7.07
N ALA A 464 -5.42 -28.42 -5.79
CA ALA A 464 -4.69 -27.79 -4.71
C ALA A 464 -3.62 -28.72 -4.16
N LYS A 465 -2.44 -28.16 -3.88
CA LYS A 465 -1.26 -28.87 -3.40
C LYS A 465 -0.85 -28.40 -2.01
N PHE A 466 -0.40 -29.33 -1.18
CA PHE A 466 0.19 -29.04 0.13
C PHE A 466 1.11 -30.18 0.57
N SER A 467 1.91 -29.99 1.61
CA SER A 467 2.61 -31.07 2.30
C SER A 467 2.00 -31.30 3.68
N ALA A 468 2.04 -32.54 4.17
CA ALA A 468 1.53 -32.94 5.47
C ALA A 468 2.50 -33.92 6.16
N LYS A 469 2.89 -33.65 7.40
CA LYS A 469 3.77 -34.49 8.24
C LYS A 469 3.00 -35.59 8.98
N LYS A 470 1.67 -35.46 9.06
CA LYS A 470 0.71 -36.38 9.68
C LYS A 470 -0.49 -36.60 8.76
N ASP A 471 -1.36 -37.52 9.16
CA ASP A 471 -2.64 -37.73 8.50
C ASP A 471 -3.49 -36.45 8.55
N TRP A 472 -4.23 -36.19 7.48
CA TRP A 472 -4.90 -34.93 7.23
C TRP A 472 -6.35 -35.13 6.74
N THR A 473 -7.14 -34.08 6.86
CA THR A 473 -8.53 -33.99 6.37
C THR A 473 -8.74 -32.65 5.65
N ALA A 474 -9.64 -32.62 4.67
CA ALA A 474 -10.02 -31.45 3.90
C ALA A 474 -11.54 -31.31 3.91
N THR A 475 -12.05 -30.16 4.39
CA THR A 475 -13.49 -29.93 4.56
C THR A 475 -13.92 -28.65 3.83
N PRO A 476 -14.87 -28.70 2.89
CA PRO A 476 -15.41 -27.49 2.28
C PRO A 476 -16.28 -26.72 3.28
N SER A 477 -16.23 -25.39 3.24
CA SER A 477 -17.10 -24.53 4.05
C SER A 477 -18.52 -24.43 3.52
N GLU A 478 -18.68 -24.59 2.21
CA GLU A 478 -19.94 -24.40 1.50
C GLU A 478 -20.35 -25.65 0.73
N GLY A 479 -21.66 -25.91 0.66
CA GLY A 479 -22.20 -27.11 0.01
C GLY A 479 -22.04 -27.17 -1.51
N TRP A 480 -21.68 -26.05 -2.14
CA TRP A 480 -21.39 -25.98 -3.58
C TRP A 480 -19.93 -26.30 -3.90
N ILE A 481 -19.06 -26.50 -2.89
CA ILE A 481 -17.66 -26.88 -3.05
C ILE A 481 -17.49 -28.37 -2.70
N HIS A 482 -16.84 -29.13 -3.58
CA HIS A 482 -16.56 -30.55 -3.37
C HIS A 482 -15.05 -30.81 -3.42
N VAL A 483 -14.56 -31.68 -2.53
CA VAL A 483 -13.14 -32.01 -2.42
C VAL A 483 -12.88 -33.51 -2.51
N ASN A 484 -11.84 -33.92 -3.26
CA ASN A 484 -11.45 -35.33 -3.39
C ASN A 484 -9.92 -35.49 -3.63
N PRO A 485 -9.19 -36.26 -2.80
CA PRO A 485 -9.64 -36.92 -1.58
C PRO A 485 -9.88 -35.92 -0.43
N ALA A 486 -10.89 -36.20 0.41
CA ALA A 486 -11.22 -35.39 1.59
C ALA A 486 -10.36 -35.74 2.83
N SER A 487 -9.49 -36.74 2.73
CA SER A 487 -8.55 -37.14 3.79
C SER A 487 -7.43 -38.00 3.21
N GLY A 488 -6.29 -38.06 3.89
CA GLY A 488 -5.15 -38.89 3.48
C GLY A 488 -4.06 -38.99 4.54
N ALA A 489 -3.02 -39.75 4.24
CA ALA A 489 -1.84 -39.90 5.09
C ALA A 489 -0.82 -38.76 4.87
N ALA A 490 0.18 -38.68 5.75
CA ALA A 490 1.33 -37.79 5.58
C ALA A 490 2.00 -37.93 4.19
N GLY A 491 2.48 -36.82 3.63
CA GLY A 491 3.17 -36.77 2.34
C GLY A 491 3.85 -35.42 2.07
N THR A 492 4.97 -35.44 1.36
CA THR A 492 5.73 -34.22 1.01
C THR A 492 5.12 -33.43 -0.15
N SER A 493 4.17 -34.03 -0.88
CA SER A 493 3.40 -33.41 -1.96
C SER A 493 2.07 -34.15 -2.08
N VAL A 494 1.02 -33.57 -1.50
CA VAL A 494 -0.34 -34.07 -1.45
C VAL A 494 -1.19 -33.24 -2.41
N ASP A 495 -1.92 -33.92 -3.30
CA ASP A 495 -2.80 -33.31 -4.29
C ASP A 495 -4.26 -33.60 -3.92
N ILE A 496 -5.08 -32.55 -3.81
CA ILE A 496 -6.54 -32.65 -3.71
C ILE A 496 -7.20 -31.94 -4.89
N LYS A 497 -8.30 -32.49 -5.38
CA LYS A 497 -9.16 -31.84 -6.37
C LYS A 497 -10.26 -31.07 -5.65
N ILE A 498 -10.37 -29.79 -5.95
CA ILE A 498 -11.46 -28.90 -5.53
C ILE A 498 -12.33 -28.67 -6.77
N SER A 499 -13.62 -28.90 -6.65
CA SER A 499 -14.60 -28.65 -7.71
C SER A 499 -15.76 -27.84 -7.15
N ALA A 500 -16.47 -27.14 -8.01
CA ALA A 500 -17.65 -26.37 -7.64
C ALA A 500 -18.85 -26.71 -8.52
N ASP A 501 -20.04 -26.68 -7.93
CA ASP A 501 -21.28 -26.70 -8.69
C ASP A 501 -21.37 -25.45 -9.58
N PRO A 502 -22.12 -25.48 -10.69
CA PRO A 502 -22.38 -24.29 -11.48
C PRO A 502 -22.94 -23.14 -10.61
N ASN A 503 -22.41 -21.94 -10.81
CA ASN A 503 -22.96 -20.71 -10.25
C ASN A 503 -24.00 -20.14 -11.22
N THR A 504 -25.15 -19.70 -10.72
CA THR A 504 -26.22 -19.06 -11.50
C THR A 504 -26.56 -17.65 -11.00
N GLY A 505 -25.77 -17.10 -10.07
CA GLY A 505 -25.97 -15.78 -9.47
C GLY A 505 -24.67 -14.97 -9.36
N ALA A 506 -24.61 -14.04 -8.40
CA ALA A 506 -23.43 -13.21 -8.14
C ALA A 506 -22.15 -14.05 -7.86
N ALA A 507 -20.98 -13.43 -7.97
CA ALA A 507 -19.73 -14.06 -7.58
C ALA A 507 -19.85 -14.56 -6.14
N ARG A 508 -19.33 -15.76 -5.89
CA ARG A 508 -19.43 -16.40 -4.58
C ARG A 508 -18.08 -16.93 -4.14
N GLU A 509 -17.86 -16.86 -2.85
CA GLU A 509 -16.61 -17.25 -2.21
C GLU A 509 -16.89 -18.30 -1.15
N GLY A 510 -15.93 -19.19 -0.96
CA GLY A 510 -15.91 -20.15 0.13
C GLY A 510 -14.48 -20.60 0.34
N LYS A 511 -14.30 -21.69 1.08
CA LYS A 511 -12.98 -22.20 1.42
C LYS A 511 -12.97 -23.71 1.59
N VAL A 512 -11.80 -24.29 1.45
CA VAL A 512 -11.52 -25.66 1.89
C VAL A 512 -10.56 -25.59 3.07
N VAL A 513 -10.96 -26.14 4.21
CA VAL A 513 -10.19 -26.15 5.45
C VAL A 513 -9.41 -27.46 5.56
N ILE A 514 -8.09 -27.37 5.62
CA ILE A 514 -7.17 -28.50 5.76
C ILE A 514 -6.71 -28.61 7.22
N LYS A 515 -6.88 -29.78 7.84
CA LYS A 515 -6.46 -30.07 9.22
C LYS A 515 -5.58 -31.29 9.28
N GLY A 516 -4.67 -31.36 10.24
CA GLY A 516 -3.75 -32.49 10.41
C GLY A 516 -2.61 -32.17 11.37
N GLY A 517 -2.19 -33.17 12.15
CA GLY A 517 -1.13 -33.00 13.14
C GLY A 517 -1.44 -31.90 14.15
N ASN A 518 -0.50 -30.98 14.37
CA ASN A 518 -0.70 -29.82 15.25
C ASN A 518 -1.54 -28.67 14.64
N VAL A 519 -2.04 -28.81 13.41
CA VAL A 519 -2.97 -27.86 12.76
C VAL A 519 -4.43 -28.22 13.10
N THR A 520 -4.90 -27.75 14.25
CA THR A 520 -6.23 -28.12 14.80
C THR A 520 -7.37 -27.19 14.35
N ASP A 521 -7.12 -25.88 14.24
CA ASP A 521 -8.09 -24.90 13.74
C ASP A 521 -8.26 -24.98 12.21
N GLY A 522 -7.21 -25.40 11.52
CA GLY A 522 -7.20 -25.66 10.07
C GLY A 522 -6.59 -24.52 9.26
N LEU A 523 -5.96 -24.86 8.13
CA LEU A 523 -5.47 -23.90 7.14
C LEU A 523 -6.46 -23.79 5.99
N GLU A 524 -6.67 -22.59 5.47
CA GLU A 524 -7.72 -22.30 4.50
C GLU A 524 -7.16 -22.17 3.09
N ILE A 525 -7.78 -22.87 2.14
CA ILE A 525 -7.61 -22.65 0.71
C ILE A 525 -8.84 -21.87 0.24
N ALA A 526 -8.64 -20.61 -0.15
CA ALA A 526 -9.73 -19.77 -0.64
C ALA A 526 -10.26 -20.29 -1.98
N VAL A 527 -11.57 -20.43 -2.10
CA VAL A 527 -12.25 -20.84 -3.34
C VAL A 527 -13.11 -19.67 -3.82
N THR A 528 -12.74 -19.11 -4.96
CA THR A 528 -13.53 -18.07 -5.62
C THR A 528 -14.22 -18.67 -6.83
N GLN A 529 -15.51 -18.42 -6.98
CA GLN A 529 -16.25 -18.78 -8.18
C GLN A 529 -16.83 -17.53 -8.81
N ALA A 530 -16.49 -17.32 -10.08
CA ALA A 530 -16.93 -16.15 -10.84
C ALA A 530 -18.46 -16.02 -10.84
N GLN A 531 -18.94 -14.78 -10.93
CA GLN A 531 -20.35 -14.49 -11.12
C GLN A 531 -20.86 -15.21 -12.37
N TYR A 532 -22.04 -15.81 -12.26
CA TYR A 532 -22.86 -16.09 -13.42
C TYR A 532 -23.29 -14.77 -14.02
N VAL A 533 -22.69 -14.42 -15.14
CA VAL A 533 -23.20 -13.32 -15.94
C VAL A 533 -23.98 -13.96 -17.08
N ASP A 534 -25.24 -13.55 -17.16
CA ASP A 534 -26.17 -14.04 -18.17
C ASP A 534 -25.54 -13.85 -19.57
N PRO A 535 -25.59 -14.87 -20.46
CA PRO A 535 -25.25 -14.71 -21.87
C PRO A 535 -25.85 -13.39 -22.35
N SER A 536 -25.03 -12.53 -22.97
CA SER A 536 -25.51 -11.20 -23.34
C SER A 536 -26.85 -11.35 -24.07
N THR A 537 -27.87 -10.54 -23.75
CA THR A 537 -29.12 -10.47 -24.54
C THR A 537 -28.87 -10.01 -25.99
N THR A 538 -27.62 -9.67 -26.30
CA THR A 538 -27.09 -9.27 -27.59
C THR A 538 -26.61 -10.49 -28.40
N THR A 539 -26.77 -10.42 -29.73
CA THR A 539 -26.29 -11.45 -30.66
C THR A 539 -24.84 -11.23 -31.06
N LEU A 540 -24.11 -12.27 -31.49
CA LEU A 540 -22.75 -12.14 -32.04
C LEU A 540 -22.70 -11.13 -33.19
N LYS A 541 -23.74 -11.11 -34.03
CA LYS A 541 -23.93 -10.15 -35.12
C LYS A 541 -24.03 -8.69 -34.66
N ALA A 542 -24.69 -8.43 -33.53
CA ALA A 542 -24.81 -7.08 -32.99
C ALA A 542 -23.50 -6.59 -32.37
N PHE A 543 -22.76 -7.48 -31.67
CA PHE A 543 -21.40 -7.19 -31.24
C PHE A 543 -20.48 -6.90 -32.42
N ALA A 544 -20.50 -7.74 -33.45
CA ALA A 544 -19.62 -7.63 -34.59
C ALA A 544 -19.75 -6.28 -35.32
N LYS A 545 -20.97 -5.75 -35.46
CA LYS A 545 -21.21 -4.44 -36.10
C LYS A 545 -20.48 -3.29 -35.41
N GLU A 546 -20.30 -3.38 -34.11
CA GLU A 546 -19.57 -2.39 -33.32
C GLU A 546 -18.07 -2.74 -33.30
N PHE A 547 -17.74 -4.02 -33.16
CA PHE A 547 -16.36 -4.50 -33.09
C PHE A 547 -15.52 -4.15 -34.33
N VAL A 548 -16.11 -4.27 -35.53
CA VAL A 548 -15.39 -3.99 -36.78
C VAL A 548 -15.05 -2.51 -36.99
N LYS A 549 -15.70 -1.58 -36.27
CA LYS A 549 -15.34 -0.16 -36.28
C LYS A 549 -13.94 0.10 -35.71
N GLY A 550 -13.37 -0.87 -34.98
CA GLY A 550 -11.98 -0.81 -34.56
C GLY A 550 -10.99 -0.79 -35.74
N LEU A 551 -11.37 -1.27 -36.92
CA LEU A 551 -10.55 -1.16 -38.14
C LEU A 551 -10.43 0.30 -38.61
N ASP A 552 -11.51 1.07 -38.54
CA ASP A 552 -11.48 2.51 -38.88
C ASP A 552 -10.53 3.27 -37.94
N VAL A 553 -10.53 2.89 -36.65
CA VAL A 553 -9.60 3.45 -35.65
C VAL A 553 -8.16 3.06 -35.95
N TRP A 554 -7.92 1.78 -36.29
CA TRP A 554 -6.60 1.29 -36.69
C TRP A 554 -6.08 2.06 -37.91
N GLU A 555 -6.84 2.12 -38.99
CA GLU A 555 -6.49 2.81 -40.24
C GLU A 555 -6.21 4.31 -40.03
N ALA A 556 -7.04 4.98 -39.22
CA ALA A 556 -6.83 6.39 -38.88
C ALA A 556 -5.55 6.64 -38.07
N THR A 557 -5.02 5.63 -37.37
CA THR A 557 -3.92 5.79 -36.42
C THR A 557 -2.56 5.36 -36.99
N VAL A 558 -2.51 4.36 -37.88
CA VAL A 558 -1.23 3.80 -38.37
C VAL A 558 -0.57 4.56 -39.52
N GLY A 559 -1.27 5.36 -40.33
CA GLY A 559 -0.62 6.14 -41.41
C GLY A 559 0.18 5.29 -42.43
N THR A 560 1.07 5.92 -43.21
CA THR A 560 1.98 5.24 -44.17
C THR A 560 3.24 4.71 -43.46
N VAL A 561 3.54 3.43 -43.68
CA VAL A 561 4.73 2.73 -43.11
C VAL A 561 5.86 2.76 -44.13
N GLU A 562 7.11 2.90 -43.66
CA GLU A 562 8.30 2.85 -44.50
C GLU A 562 8.51 1.45 -45.12
N SER A 563 9.28 1.38 -46.22
CA SER A 563 9.50 0.15 -47.02
C SER A 563 10.11 -1.05 -46.29
N GLU A 564 10.57 -0.86 -45.05
CA GLU A 564 11.09 -1.91 -44.18
C GLU A 564 10.08 -2.42 -43.13
N ASN A 565 8.81 -2.01 -43.21
CA ASN A 565 7.67 -2.49 -42.41
C ASN A 565 7.83 -2.34 -40.88
N LYS A 566 8.65 -1.40 -40.40
CA LYS A 566 9.01 -1.29 -38.96
C LYS A 566 8.71 0.06 -38.30
N HIS A 567 8.57 1.15 -39.06
CA HIS A 567 8.44 2.51 -38.50
C HIS A 567 7.41 3.37 -39.25
N LEU A 568 6.69 4.22 -38.50
CA LEU A 568 5.90 5.31 -39.03
C LEU A 568 6.83 6.49 -39.28
N ILE A 569 6.72 7.07 -40.48
CA ILE A 569 7.63 8.12 -41.02
C ILE A 569 7.82 9.32 -40.08
N GLU A 570 6.89 9.58 -39.15
CA GLU A 570 6.96 10.73 -38.23
C GLU A 570 6.83 10.42 -36.73
N LYS A 571 6.58 9.17 -36.29
CA LYS A 571 6.15 8.91 -34.88
C LYS A 571 6.63 7.62 -34.19
N GLY A 572 7.69 6.96 -34.65
CA GLY A 572 8.18 5.73 -34.00
C GLY A 572 7.50 4.45 -34.52
N THR A 573 7.43 3.36 -33.74
CA THR A 573 6.83 2.11 -34.24
C THR A 573 5.30 2.23 -34.34
N ALA A 574 4.67 1.60 -35.34
CA ALA A 574 3.22 1.68 -35.55
C ALA A 574 2.41 1.24 -34.32
N TRP A 575 2.96 0.27 -33.59
CA TRP A 575 2.36 -0.31 -32.39
C TRP A 575 2.40 0.58 -31.15
N GLU A 576 3.40 1.45 -31.03
CA GLU A 576 3.51 2.41 -29.94
C GLU A 576 2.46 3.53 -30.04
N ASN A 577 1.81 3.74 -31.18
CA ASN A 577 0.84 4.84 -31.35
C ASN A 577 -0.63 4.38 -31.27
N VAL A 578 -0.90 3.07 -31.37
CA VAL A 578 -2.24 2.48 -31.26
C VAL A 578 -2.42 1.83 -29.88
N HIS A 579 -2.41 2.63 -28.81
CA HIS A 579 -2.65 2.10 -27.46
C HIS A 579 -4.15 2.05 -27.14
N PHE A 580 -4.75 0.92 -27.49
CA PHE A 580 -6.07 0.52 -27.03
C PHE A 580 -6.05 0.13 -25.53
N ILE A 581 -6.02 1.08 -24.57
CA ILE A 581 -5.99 0.81 -23.10
C ILE A 581 -7.35 1.12 -22.42
N PRO A 582 -7.79 0.32 -21.41
CA PRO A 582 -8.99 0.57 -20.58
C PRO A 582 -9.00 1.85 -19.74
N VAL A 583 -10.21 2.33 -19.45
CA VAL A 583 -10.53 3.25 -18.35
C VAL A 583 -10.57 2.48 -17.02
N GLY A 584 -9.84 2.97 -16.01
CA GLY A 584 -10.15 2.73 -14.59
C GLY A 584 -9.17 1.90 -13.78
N LYS A 585 -8.08 2.51 -13.31
CA LYS A 585 -7.65 2.52 -11.89
C LYS A 585 -6.53 3.56 -11.74
N THR A 586 -6.66 4.42 -10.73
CA THR A 586 -5.63 5.37 -10.32
C THR A 586 -4.44 4.63 -9.73
N GLY A 587 -3.26 4.82 -10.35
CA GLY A 587 -1.92 4.75 -9.76
C GLY A 587 -1.60 3.58 -8.83
N GLY A 588 -0.87 2.60 -9.36
CA GLY A 588 -0.08 1.63 -8.58
C GLY A 588 1.11 1.19 -9.43
N GLU A 589 2.31 1.29 -8.88
CA GLU A 589 3.59 1.06 -9.54
C GLU A 589 3.69 -0.35 -10.13
N TYR A 590 4.08 -0.44 -11.40
CA TYR A 590 4.60 -1.65 -12.01
C TYR A 590 6.05 -1.41 -12.39
N ASP A 591 6.87 -2.41 -12.12
CA ASP A 591 8.33 -2.46 -12.30
C ASP A 591 8.82 -1.75 -13.56
N ASN A 592 9.97 -1.10 -13.41
CA ASN A 592 10.62 -0.15 -14.31
C ASN A 592 11.04 -0.68 -15.69
N HIS A 593 10.39 -1.70 -16.26
CA HIS A 593 10.48 -2.10 -17.66
C HIS A 593 9.08 -2.26 -18.29
N ALA A 594 8.03 -1.61 -17.77
CA ALA A 594 6.72 -1.57 -18.40
C ALA A 594 6.45 -0.17 -18.98
N GLY A 595 6.31 -0.07 -20.30
CA GLY A 595 6.04 1.20 -20.99
C GLY A 595 4.85 1.96 -20.38
N ASN A 596 5.03 3.26 -20.15
CA ASN A 596 4.07 4.19 -19.55
C ASN A 596 2.63 4.02 -20.09
N GLN A 597 1.78 3.33 -19.32
CA GLN A 597 0.34 3.14 -19.59
C GLN A 597 -0.51 4.39 -19.29
N HIS A 598 0.12 5.53 -18.93
CA HIS A 598 -0.54 6.74 -18.46
C HIS A 598 -0.05 8.03 -19.15
N ASP A 599 0.65 7.95 -20.27
CA ASP A 599 0.98 9.17 -21.03
C ASP A 599 -0.30 9.74 -21.67
N PRO A 600 -0.68 11.01 -21.39
CA PRO A 600 -1.88 11.63 -21.92
C PRO A 600 -1.89 11.78 -23.46
N LYS A 601 -0.82 11.40 -24.16
CA LYS A 601 -0.77 11.34 -25.64
C LYS A 601 -1.52 10.15 -26.27
N TRP A 602 -2.03 9.20 -25.47
CA TRP A 602 -2.64 7.95 -25.96
C TRP A 602 -4.18 7.98 -25.99
N THR A 603 -4.81 7.43 -27.05
CA THR A 603 -6.28 7.43 -27.22
C THR A 603 -6.90 6.09 -26.82
N PRO A 604 -7.70 6.01 -25.73
CA PRO A 604 -8.38 4.77 -25.35
C PRO A 604 -9.57 4.46 -26.29
N TRP A 605 -9.64 3.24 -26.81
CA TRP A 605 -10.84 2.73 -27.49
C TRP A 605 -11.73 2.01 -26.50
N VAL A 606 -13.00 2.37 -26.56
CA VAL A 606 -14.07 1.74 -25.81
C VAL A 606 -15.06 1.21 -26.82
N LEU A 607 -15.34 -0.09 -26.76
CA LEU A 607 -16.35 -0.73 -27.58
C LEU A 607 -17.70 -0.60 -26.86
N ASN A 608 -18.64 0.09 -27.49
CA ASN A 608 -20.00 0.24 -26.97
C ASN A 608 -20.91 -0.76 -27.68
N VAL A 609 -21.61 -1.63 -26.94
CA VAL A 609 -22.59 -2.56 -27.50
C VAL A 609 -23.87 -2.50 -26.67
N GLY A 610 -24.92 -1.91 -27.23
CA GLY A 610 -26.11 -1.53 -26.46
C GLY A 610 -25.75 -0.54 -25.36
N ASP A 611 -26.19 -0.80 -24.13
CA ASP A 611 -25.91 0.05 -22.95
C ASP A 611 -24.60 -0.33 -22.21
N LYS A 612 -23.82 -1.28 -22.75
CA LYS A 612 -22.59 -1.78 -22.12
C LYS A 612 -21.34 -1.26 -22.83
N GLN A 613 -20.33 -0.92 -22.04
CA GLN A 613 -18.99 -0.53 -22.50
C GLN A 613 -18.00 -1.66 -22.22
N PHE A 614 -17.15 -1.96 -23.20
CA PHE A 614 -16.11 -2.97 -23.10
C PHE A 614 -14.75 -2.36 -23.41
N THR A 615 -13.74 -2.86 -22.70
CA THR A 615 -12.34 -2.55 -23.00
C THR A 615 -11.88 -3.31 -24.24
N SER A 616 -10.73 -2.95 -24.81
CA SER A 616 -10.11 -3.66 -25.92
C SER A 616 -9.77 -5.13 -25.61
N ALA A 617 -9.30 -5.42 -24.40
CA ALA A 617 -9.01 -6.78 -23.93
C ALA A 617 -10.29 -7.60 -23.77
N GLN A 618 -11.36 -6.99 -23.26
CA GLN A 618 -12.67 -7.63 -23.16
C GLN A 618 -13.27 -7.87 -24.54
N ALA A 619 -13.13 -6.92 -25.47
CA ALA A 619 -13.56 -7.07 -26.86
C ALA A 619 -12.82 -8.21 -27.57
N TRP A 620 -11.50 -8.33 -27.36
CA TRP A 620 -10.69 -9.45 -27.86
C TRP A 620 -11.20 -10.80 -27.34
N GLU A 621 -11.47 -10.90 -26.03
CA GLU A 621 -11.96 -12.15 -25.42
C GLU A 621 -13.32 -12.54 -26.02
N ILE A 622 -14.25 -11.59 -26.11
CA ILE A 622 -15.58 -11.82 -26.69
C ILE A 622 -15.45 -12.27 -28.15
N ALA A 623 -14.64 -11.58 -28.95
CA ALA A 623 -14.43 -11.91 -30.35
C ALA A 623 -13.84 -13.32 -30.53
N THR A 624 -12.85 -13.68 -29.70
CA THR A 624 -12.23 -15.01 -29.72
C THR A 624 -13.24 -16.09 -29.38
N ARG A 625 -13.94 -15.97 -28.25
CA ARG A 625 -14.90 -16.98 -27.81
C ARG A 625 -16.11 -17.10 -28.74
N GLY A 626 -16.57 -15.97 -29.29
CA GLY A 626 -17.60 -15.94 -30.33
C GLY A 626 -17.16 -16.66 -31.61
N LEU A 627 -15.89 -16.52 -31.99
CA LEU A 627 -15.34 -17.26 -33.13
C LEU A 627 -15.35 -18.76 -32.83
N LEU A 628 -14.87 -19.19 -31.66
CA LEU A 628 -14.86 -20.60 -31.24
C LEU A 628 -16.26 -21.22 -31.26
N ASP A 629 -17.28 -20.51 -30.81
CA ASP A 629 -18.67 -20.98 -30.85
C ASP A 629 -19.22 -21.14 -32.28
N MET A 630 -18.71 -20.37 -33.25
CA MET A 630 -19.14 -20.48 -34.64
C MET A 630 -18.36 -21.54 -35.43
N VAL A 631 -17.07 -21.76 -35.10
CA VAL A 631 -16.14 -22.54 -35.95
C VAL A 631 -15.65 -23.86 -35.34
N LEU A 632 -16.11 -24.23 -34.15
CA LEU A 632 -15.83 -25.53 -33.54
C LEU A 632 -17.11 -26.33 -33.31
N THR A 633 -17.08 -27.60 -33.69
CA THR A 633 -18.19 -28.55 -33.51
C THR A 633 -18.72 -28.63 -32.07
N ASP A 634 -17.84 -28.61 -31.07
CA ASP A 634 -18.17 -28.59 -29.63
C ASP A 634 -18.32 -27.16 -29.06
N GLY A 635 -18.16 -26.13 -29.90
CA GLY A 635 -18.14 -24.72 -29.50
C GLY A 635 -17.04 -24.45 -28.49
N GLN A 636 -17.34 -23.72 -27.43
CA GLN A 636 -16.41 -23.54 -26.29
C GLN A 636 -16.30 -24.76 -25.36
N GLY A 637 -17.14 -25.80 -25.52
CA GLY A 637 -17.20 -26.96 -24.61
C GLY A 637 -15.92 -27.81 -24.55
N TYR A 638 -15.03 -27.69 -25.54
CA TYR A 638 -13.74 -28.39 -25.51
C TYR A 638 -12.72 -27.72 -24.56
N ILE A 639 -12.87 -26.42 -24.23
CA ILE A 639 -11.92 -25.70 -23.36
C ILE A 639 -11.83 -26.42 -22.01
N ALA A 640 -12.97 -26.84 -21.47
CA ALA A 640 -13.06 -27.61 -20.21
C ALA A 640 -12.42 -29.01 -20.29
N LYS A 641 -12.21 -29.55 -21.50
CA LYS A 641 -11.64 -30.88 -21.75
C LYS A 641 -10.14 -30.81 -22.08
N MET A 642 -9.55 -29.61 -22.13
CA MET A 642 -8.19 -29.41 -22.63
C MET A 642 -7.15 -29.84 -21.59
N THR A 643 -6.29 -30.79 -21.95
CA THR A 643 -5.20 -31.27 -21.07
C THR A 643 -3.83 -30.69 -21.42
N SER A 644 -3.68 -30.13 -22.63
CA SER A 644 -2.48 -29.37 -23.02
C SER A 644 -2.83 -28.41 -24.17
N ARG A 645 -2.06 -27.32 -24.31
CA ARG A 645 -2.23 -26.35 -25.41
C ARG A 645 -2.01 -26.93 -26.81
N ASN A 646 -1.29 -28.07 -26.90
CA ASN A 646 -0.85 -28.70 -28.16
C ASN A 646 -1.62 -29.98 -28.52
N LYS A 647 -2.57 -30.44 -27.70
CA LYS A 647 -3.40 -31.62 -28.00
C LYS A 647 -4.81 -31.15 -28.34
N PRO A 648 -5.10 -30.83 -29.62
CA PRO A 648 -6.42 -30.36 -29.98
C PRO A 648 -7.39 -31.55 -29.96
N GLY A 649 -8.12 -31.70 -28.87
CA GLY A 649 -9.33 -32.52 -28.82
C GLY A 649 -10.53 -31.83 -29.50
N TYR A 650 -10.31 -30.74 -30.24
CA TYR A 650 -11.34 -29.99 -30.94
C TYR A 650 -11.36 -30.35 -32.43
N THR A 651 -12.52 -30.21 -33.06
CA THR A 651 -12.70 -30.37 -34.50
C THR A 651 -13.33 -29.11 -35.06
N LEU A 652 -12.66 -28.50 -36.04
CA LEU A 652 -13.20 -27.37 -36.80
C LEU A 652 -14.47 -27.81 -37.53
N GLY A 653 -15.52 -26.99 -37.46
CA GLY A 653 -16.81 -27.29 -38.06
C GLY A 653 -17.86 -26.27 -37.66
N ASP A 654 -18.97 -26.28 -38.38
CA ASP A 654 -20.07 -25.36 -38.12
C ASP A 654 -20.77 -25.69 -36.80
N ASN A 655 -21.05 -24.66 -36.00
CA ASN A 655 -21.82 -24.79 -34.77
C ASN A 655 -22.85 -23.66 -34.67
N LYS A 656 -22.60 -22.61 -33.88
CA LYS A 656 -23.58 -21.53 -33.70
C LYS A 656 -23.73 -20.66 -34.93
N SER A 657 -24.96 -20.18 -35.15
CA SER A 657 -25.22 -19.11 -36.11
C SER A 657 -24.76 -17.74 -35.59
N PHE A 658 -24.41 -16.84 -36.49
CA PHE A 658 -23.97 -15.49 -36.16
C PHE A 658 -25.07 -14.63 -35.52
N SER A 659 -26.34 -14.95 -35.77
CA SER A 659 -27.47 -14.30 -35.12
C SER A 659 -27.88 -14.91 -33.78
N GLU A 660 -27.20 -15.96 -33.30
CA GLU A 660 -27.44 -16.47 -31.95
C GLU A 660 -26.89 -15.55 -30.87
N LEU A 661 -27.43 -15.72 -29.66
CA LEU A 661 -26.99 -15.00 -28.47
C LEU A 661 -25.54 -15.35 -28.16
N MET A 662 -24.78 -14.33 -27.76
CA MET A 662 -23.41 -14.56 -27.30
C MET A 662 -23.47 -15.36 -25.99
N THR A 663 -22.77 -16.48 -25.94
CA THR A 663 -22.63 -17.33 -24.74
C THR A 663 -21.66 -16.77 -23.72
N VAL A 664 -21.08 -15.61 -23.99
CA VAL A 664 -19.87 -15.12 -23.35
C VAL A 664 -20.18 -13.89 -22.54
N VAL A 665 -19.64 -13.87 -21.34
CA VAL A 665 -19.44 -12.65 -20.59
C VAL A 665 -17.95 -12.45 -20.45
N PRO A 666 -17.41 -11.29 -20.86
CA PRO A 666 -15.99 -11.02 -20.70
C PRO A 666 -15.61 -11.09 -19.23
N SER A 667 -14.45 -11.66 -18.96
CA SER A 667 -13.88 -11.70 -17.62
C SER A 667 -13.61 -10.28 -17.11
N GLU A 668 -13.94 -10.00 -15.85
CA GLU A 668 -13.51 -8.75 -15.17
C GLU A 668 -11.98 -8.65 -15.06
N TYR A 669 -11.27 -9.76 -15.29
CA TYR A 669 -9.82 -9.86 -15.28
C TYR A 669 -9.18 -9.78 -16.67
N ALA A 670 -9.96 -9.61 -17.76
CA ALA A 670 -9.43 -9.48 -19.11
C ALA A 670 -8.62 -8.19 -19.26
N LYS A 671 -7.29 -8.31 -19.11
CA LYS A 671 -6.32 -7.23 -19.22
C LYS A 671 -5.15 -7.65 -20.11
N TRP A 672 -4.57 -6.69 -20.83
CA TRP A 672 -3.31 -6.89 -21.55
C TRP A 672 -2.14 -6.99 -20.55
N ASN A 673 -1.15 -7.83 -20.84
CA ASN A 673 0.10 -7.93 -20.08
C ASN A 673 1.12 -6.85 -20.53
N ALA A 674 2.35 -6.85 -20.02
CA ALA A 674 3.40 -5.94 -20.48
C ALA A 674 3.80 -6.24 -21.93
N TYR A 675 3.58 -5.32 -22.88
CA TYR A 675 3.91 -5.47 -24.31
C TYR A 675 3.02 -6.43 -25.15
N PRO A 676 1.69 -6.25 -25.21
CA PRO A 676 0.77 -7.05 -26.05
C PRO A 676 0.99 -6.87 -27.56
N TRP A 677 1.91 -6.00 -27.97
CA TRP A 677 2.24 -5.65 -29.35
C TRP A 677 3.61 -6.17 -29.81
N TYR A 678 4.29 -6.95 -28.97
CA TYR A 678 5.67 -7.36 -29.22
C TYR A 678 5.76 -8.53 -30.20
N GLU A 679 6.46 -8.33 -31.32
CA GLU A 679 6.77 -9.35 -32.33
C GLU A 679 8.23 -9.15 -32.79
N GLU A 680 9.16 -10.02 -32.36
CA GLU A 680 10.58 -9.93 -32.74
C GLU A 680 10.86 -10.51 -34.13
N ASP A 681 10.14 -11.56 -34.50
CA ASP A 681 10.40 -12.40 -35.68
C ASP A 681 9.16 -12.52 -36.58
N GLY A 682 9.36 -12.39 -37.90
CA GLY A 682 8.29 -12.55 -38.88
C GLY A 682 7.80 -14.00 -38.97
N CYS A 683 6.48 -14.21 -39.00
CA CYS A 683 5.91 -15.54 -39.22
C CYS A 683 6.13 -16.03 -40.65
N THR A 684 6.49 -17.31 -40.79
CA THR A 684 6.67 -18.00 -42.07
C THR A 684 5.75 -19.20 -42.20
N TYR A 685 5.34 -19.51 -43.43
CA TYR A 685 4.66 -20.75 -43.78
C TYR A 685 5.54 -21.55 -44.75
N ASN A 686 5.93 -22.76 -44.36
CA ASN A 686 6.90 -23.61 -45.06
C ASN A 686 8.18 -22.86 -45.46
N GLY A 687 8.67 -21.99 -44.56
CA GLY A 687 9.88 -21.19 -44.75
C GLY A 687 9.73 -19.98 -45.68
N GLN A 688 8.52 -19.61 -46.09
CA GLN A 688 8.23 -18.38 -46.85
C GLN A 688 7.50 -17.35 -45.98
N PRO A 689 7.77 -16.03 -46.13
CA PRO A 689 7.03 -15.00 -45.43
C PRO A 689 5.53 -15.10 -45.66
N ILE A 690 4.73 -14.89 -44.61
CA ILE A 690 3.27 -14.96 -44.69
C ILE A 690 2.71 -13.58 -45.04
N GLN A 691 1.96 -13.52 -46.14
CA GLN A 691 1.15 -12.34 -46.50
C GLN A 691 -0.32 -12.50 -46.14
N GLU A 692 -0.84 -13.73 -46.08
CA GLU A 692 -2.23 -14.00 -45.73
C GLU A 692 -2.37 -15.28 -44.90
N VAL A 693 -3.38 -15.34 -44.04
CA VAL A 693 -3.67 -16.46 -43.14
C VAL A 693 -5.10 -16.95 -43.27
N GLY A 694 -5.32 -18.24 -43.03
CA GLY A 694 -6.65 -18.86 -43.01
C GLY A 694 -7.24 -18.94 -41.60
N ILE A 695 -8.52 -19.34 -41.53
CA ILE A 695 -9.25 -19.41 -40.27
C ILE A 695 -8.67 -20.42 -39.26
N ASP A 696 -7.99 -21.48 -39.73
CA ASP A 696 -7.35 -22.49 -38.88
C ASP A 696 -6.27 -21.88 -37.98
N MET A 697 -5.34 -21.11 -38.57
CA MET A 697 -4.30 -20.41 -37.82
C MET A 697 -4.90 -19.40 -36.83
N ILE A 698 -5.85 -18.57 -37.28
CA ILE A 698 -6.49 -17.54 -36.44
C ILE A 698 -7.17 -18.19 -35.23
N THR A 699 -7.95 -19.26 -35.45
CA THR A 699 -8.67 -19.98 -34.40
C THR A 699 -7.71 -20.58 -33.38
N LYS A 700 -6.63 -21.19 -33.85
CA LYS A 700 -5.67 -21.88 -32.99
C LYS A 700 -4.76 -20.92 -32.21
N ALA A 701 -4.37 -19.80 -32.83
CA ALA A 701 -3.56 -18.76 -32.19
C ALA A 701 -4.34 -18.05 -31.07
N THR A 702 -5.53 -17.56 -31.38
CA THR A 702 -6.41 -16.86 -30.41
C THR A 702 -6.82 -17.75 -29.25
N LEU A 703 -7.12 -19.03 -29.53
CA LEU A 703 -7.30 -20.05 -28.50
C LEU A 703 -6.07 -20.19 -27.61
N GLY A 704 -4.88 -20.31 -28.21
CA GLY A 704 -3.62 -20.44 -27.48
C GLY A 704 -3.44 -19.32 -26.46
N HIS A 705 -3.65 -18.07 -26.88
CA HIS A 705 -3.61 -16.91 -25.99
C HIS A 705 -4.73 -16.91 -24.93
N LEU A 706 -5.95 -17.32 -25.29
CA LEU A 706 -7.08 -17.39 -24.35
C LEU A 706 -6.79 -18.37 -23.20
N VAL A 707 -6.26 -19.54 -23.53
CA VAL A 707 -5.93 -20.60 -22.56
C VAL A 707 -4.71 -20.23 -21.72
N ARG A 708 -3.67 -19.68 -22.34
CA ARG A 708 -2.43 -19.29 -21.63
C ARG A 708 -2.62 -18.08 -20.73
N GLY A 709 -3.49 -17.14 -21.11
CA GLY A 709 -3.68 -15.88 -20.40
C GLY A 709 -4.82 -15.91 -19.38
N LEU A 710 -6.00 -16.41 -19.77
CA LEU A 710 -7.24 -16.19 -19.02
C LEU A 710 -7.85 -17.46 -18.40
N VAL A 711 -7.80 -18.60 -19.09
CA VAL A 711 -8.50 -19.82 -18.61
C VAL A 711 -7.60 -20.70 -17.73
N GLY A 712 -6.33 -20.89 -18.11
CA GLY A 712 -5.45 -21.88 -17.49
C GLY A 712 -5.78 -23.31 -17.92
N ILE A 713 -4.80 -24.21 -17.83
CA ILE A 713 -4.98 -25.64 -18.10
C ILE A 713 -4.99 -26.37 -16.75
N PRO A 714 -5.93 -27.29 -16.48
CA PRO A 714 -5.94 -28.06 -15.24
C PRO A 714 -4.57 -28.72 -14.95
N GLY A 715 -3.98 -28.41 -13.80
CA GLY A 715 -2.68 -28.95 -13.36
C GLY A 715 -1.44 -28.18 -13.86
N VAL A 716 -1.61 -27.10 -14.61
CA VAL A 716 -0.51 -26.21 -15.05
C VAL A 716 -0.81 -24.80 -14.54
N PHE A 717 0.17 -24.18 -13.86
CA PHE A 717 0.07 -22.80 -13.40
C PHE A 717 -0.25 -21.85 -14.57
N ASN A 718 -1.22 -20.94 -14.40
CA ASN A 718 -1.48 -19.87 -15.37
C ASN A 718 -0.28 -18.90 -15.31
N PRO A 719 0.62 -18.91 -16.30
CA PRO A 719 1.90 -18.24 -16.17
C PRO A 719 1.82 -16.72 -16.38
N LEU A 720 0.69 -16.18 -16.84
CA LEU A 720 0.56 -14.78 -17.22
C LEU A 720 -0.51 -14.01 -16.45
N GLY A 721 -1.63 -14.66 -16.07
CA GLY A 721 -2.75 -13.98 -15.39
C GLY A 721 -3.32 -12.77 -16.15
N ALA A 722 -3.01 -12.67 -17.45
CA ALA A 722 -3.29 -11.57 -18.37
C ALA A 722 -3.04 -12.05 -19.82
N ILE A 723 -3.54 -11.30 -20.82
CA ILE A 723 -3.30 -11.58 -22.24
C ILE A 723 -1.89 -11.06 -22.61
N GLY A 724 -0.91 -11.97 -22.74
CA GLY A 724 0.53 -11.63 -22.84
C GLY A 724 1.18 -11.64 -24.22
N ASN A 725 2.49 -11.35 -24.27
CA ASN A 725 3.21 -10.67 -25.36
C ASN A 725 3.13 -11.34 -26.73
N PHE A 726 3.55 -12.60 -26.83
CA PHE A 726 3.56 -13.33 -28.09
C PHE A 726 3.28 -14.82 -27.90
N GLN A 727 2.63 -15.40 -28.91
CA GLN A 727 2.50 -16.83 -29.09
C GLN A 727 3.50 -17.30 -30.13
N GLN A 728 4.39 -18.20 -29.72
CA GLN A 728 5.34 -18.83 -30.61
C GLN A 728 4.73 -20.04 -31.30
N PHE A 729 4.97 -20.16 -32.60
CA PHE A 729 4.65 -21.30 -33.45
C PHE A 729 5.95 -22.00 -33.85
N GLY A 730 5.87 -23.32 -33.99
CA GLY A 730 7.03 -24.08 -34.43
C GLY A 730 6.77 -25.58 -34.43
N THR A 731 7.86 -26.32 -34.53
CA THR A 731 7.85 -27.80 -34.62
C THR A 731 8.23 -28.50 -33.31
N ASP A 732 8.49 -27.74 -32.23
CA ASP A 732 8.82 -28.27 -30.91
C ASP A 732 7.67 -28.16 -29.90
N ASP A 733 7.74 -28.99 -28.85
CA ASP A 733 6.73 -29.03 -27.79
C ASP A 733 6.71 -27.75 -26.91
N SER A 734 7.76 -26.91 -26.98
CA SER A 734 7.83 -25.62 -26.29
C SER A 734 7.08 -24.49 -27.00
N CYS A 735 6.61 -24.71 -28.23
CA CYS A 735 5.80 -23.79 -29.02
C CYS A 735 4.37 -24.31 -29.23
N LEU A 736 3.49 -23.49 -29.82
CA LEU A 736 2.19 -23.94 -30.31
C LEU A 736 2.38 -24.66 -31.64
N MET A 737 2.14 -25.97 -31.63
CA MET A 737 2.39 -26.84 -32.78
C MET A 737 1.40 -26.56 -33.91
N LEU A 738 1.81 -25.83 -34.94
CA LEU A 738 1.00 -25.52 -36.13
C LEU A 738 1.77 -25.98 -37.37
N GLU A 739 1.19 -26.93 -38.11
CA GLU A 739 1.88 -27.55 -39.24
C GLU A 739 2.20 -26.51 -40.31
N GLY A 740 3.48 -26.43 -40.67
CA GLY A 740 3.98 -25.49 -41.67
C GLY A 740 4.20 -24.06 -41.17
N TYR A 741 3.74 -23.66 -39.98
CA TYR A 741 3.96 -22.30 -39.47
C TYR A 741 5.13 -22.24 -38.47
N ASP A 742 5.94 -21.19 -38.58
CA ASP A 742 7.06 -20.89 -37.67
C ASP A 742 7.15 -19.38 -37.42
N GLY A 743 7.35 -18.95 -36.17
CA GLY A 743 7.48 -17.54 -35.79
C GLY A 743 6.61 -17.11 -34.61
N LEU A 744 6.37 -15.80 -34.47
CA LEU A 744 5.68 -15.19 -33.33
C LEU A 744 4.48 -14.37 -33.78
N ILE A 745 3.36 -14.45 -33.06
CA ILE A 745 2.22 -13.54 -33.21
C ILE A 745 1.88 -12.87 -31.89
N SER A 746 1.60 -11.56 -31.93
CA SER A 746 1.11 -10.81 -30.79
C SER A 746 -0.43 -10.83 -30.71
N PRO A 747 -1.01 -10.75 -29.51
CA PRO A 747 -2.46 -10.61 -29.35
C PRO A 747 -3.04 -9.38 -30.05
N MET A 748 -2.22 -8.34 -30.26
CA MET A 748 -2.67 -7.15 -30.97
C MET A 748 -2.89 -7.37 -32.45
N ARG A 749 -2.01 -8.15 -33.10
CA ARG A 749 -2.23 -8.61 -34.47
C ARG A 749 -3.46 -9.49 -34.57
N GLU A 750 -3.67 -10.37 -33.59
CA GLU A 750 -4.87 -11.21 -33.53
C GLU A 750 -6.16 -10.40 -33.40
N LEU A 751 -6.16 -9.31 -32.62
CA LEU A 751 -7.32 -8.43 -32.50
C LEU A 751 -7.76 -7.88 -33.87
N ILE A 752 -6.80 -7.41 -34.69
CA ILE A 752 -7.06 -6.88 -36.02
C ILE A 752 -7.50 -7.99 -36.98
N LEU A 753 -6.86 -9.15 -36.94
CA LEU A 753 -7.26 -10.32 -37.74
C LEU A 753 -8.69 -10.77 -37.41
N LEU A 754 -9.05 -10.80 -36.13
CA LEU A 754 -10.42 -11.08 -35.69
C LEU A 754 -11.40 -10.05 -36.28
N MET A 755 -11.09 -8.75 -36.20
CA MET A 755 -11.96 -7.72 -36.79
C MET A 755 -12.15 -7.94 -38.31
N ARG A 756 -11.10 -8.31 -39.04
CA ARG A 756 -11.18 -8.64 -40.48
C ARG A 756 -12.07 -9.85 -40.75
N VAL A 757 -11.98 -10.90 -39.93
CA VAL A 757 -12.86 -12.08 -40.01
C VAL A 757 -14.33 -11.69 -39.80
N TYR A 758 -14.63 -10.96 -38.72
CA TYR A 758 -15.99 -10.52 -38.42
C TYR A 758 -16.55 -9.56 -39.48
N LYS A 759 -15.71 -8.69 -40.04
CA LYS A 759 -16.07 -7.81 -41.16
C LYS A 759 -16.43 -8.60 -42.41
N TYR A 760 -15.64 -9.62 -42.77
CA TYR A 760 -15.95 -10.48 -43.90
C TYR A 760 -17.29 -11.20 -43.73
N ILE A 761 -17.56 -11.74 -42.54
CA ILE A 761 -18.84 -12.41 -42.21
C ILE A 761 -20.02 -11.42 -42.38
N LEU A 762 -19.88 -10.19 -41.90
CA LEU A 762 -20.89 -9.14 -42.04
C LEU A 762 -21.10 -8.72 -43.50
N ASP A 763 -20.03 -8.37 -44.21
CA ASP A 763 -20.07 -7.86 -45.58
C ASP A 763 -20.65 -8.89 -46.56
N ASN A 764 -20.44 -10.18 -46.29
CA ASN A 764 -20.97 -11.29 -47.09
C ASN A 764 -22.31 -11.85 -46.56
N ASN A 765 -22.92 -11.23 -45.54
CA ASN A 765 -24.18 -11.67 -44.93
C ASN A 765 -24.19 -13.15 -44.50
N ILE A 766 -23.06 -13.64 -43.99
CA ILE A 766 -22.92 -15.03 -43.54
C ILE A 766 -23.56 -15.15 -42.15
N ASP A 767 -24.62 -15.96 -42.04
CA ASP A 767 -25.36 -16.14 -40.78
C ASP A 767 -25.24 -17.54 -40.20
N LYS A 768 -25.19 -18.57 -41.04
CA LYS A 768 -25.10 -19.98 -40.64
C LYS A 768 -24.00 -20.65 -41.43
N ASN A 769 -23.55 -21.80 -40.94
CA ASN A 769 -22.46 -22.56 -41.53
C ASN A 769 -21.20 -21.68 -41.73
N VAL A 770 -20.87 -20.91 -40.68
CA VAL A 770 -19.85 -19.88 -40.71
C VAL A 770 -18.49 -20.48 -41.08
N TYR A 771 -18.09 -21.58 -40.45
CA TYR A 771 -16.82 -22.25 -40.78
C TYR A 771 -16.79 -22.71 -42.23
N SER A 772 -17.84 -23.40 -42.69
CA SER A 772 -17.92 -23.87 -44.07
C SER A 772 -17.85 -22.72 -45.09
N ALA A 773 -18.37 -21.54 -44.74
CA ALA A 773 -18.35 -20.36 -45.59
C ALA A 773 -16.99 -19.64 -45.63
N ILE A 774 -16.17 -19.75 -44.58
CA ILE A 774 -14.90 -18.99 -44.47
C ILE A 774 -13.63 -19.86 -44.44
N LYS A 775 -13.73 -21.18 -44.45
CA LYS A 775 -12.58 -22.11 -44.36
C LYS A 775 -11.51 -21.90 -45.43
N ASP A 776 -11.92 -21.48 -46.63
CA ASP A 776 -11.05 -21.26 -47.79
C ASP A 776 -10.69 -19.78 -47.98
N VAL A 777 -11.22 -18.90 -47.13
CA VAL A 777 -10.95 -17.45 -47.18
C VAL A 777 -9.58 -17.16 -46.56
N LYS A 778 -8.85 -16.25 -47.20
CA LYS A 778 -7.56 -15.75 -46.74
C LYS A 778 -7.72 -14.32 -46.24
N PHE A 779 -7.10 -14.04 -45.10
CA PHE A 779 -7.09 -12.74 -44.45
C PHE A 779 -5.67 -12.20 -44.47
N GLU A 780 -5.52 -10.98 -44.94
CA GLU A 780 -4.22 -10.31 -44.99
C GLU A 780 -3.55 -10.32 -43.61
N TYR A 781 -2.32 -10.81 -43.58
CA TYR A 781 -1.46 -10.98 -42.41
C TYR A 781 -0.49 -9.82 -42.26
N ASP A 782 -0.02 -9.30 -43.40
CA ASP A 782 0.75 -8.07 -43.41
C ASP A 782 -0.17 -6.89 -43.07
N MET A 783 0.23 -6.09 -42.09
CA MET A 783 -0.51 -4.89 -41.68
C MET A 783 0.31 -3.62 -41.95
N TYR A 784 1.48 -3.77 -42.59
CA TYR A 784 2.45 -2.73 -42.86
C TYR A 784 2.52 -2.37 -44.34
N HIS A 785 2.06 -3.24 -45.24
CA HIS A 785 1.88 -2.92 -46.65
C HIS A 785 0.56 -2.17 -46.91
N GLN A 786 0.49 -0.89 -46.54
CA GLN A 786 -0.45 0.06 -47.16
C GLN A 786 0.29 0.93 -48.19
N GLY A 787 0.79 0.26 -49.22
CA GLY A 787 1.20 0.89 -50.48
C GLY A 787 0.06 0.91 -51.48
N GLU A 788 -1.07 1.54 -51.12
CA GLU A 788 -2.03 2.23 -52.00
C GLU A 788 -3.18 2.78 -51.12
N ALA A 789 -3.55 4.05 -51.32
CA ALA A 789 -4.60 4.71 -50.55
C ALA A 789 -5.93 3.95 -50.64
N PRO A 790 -6.78 3.98 -49.60
CA PRO A 790 -8.04 3.24 -49.58
C PRO A 790 -8.89 3.64 -50.78
N SER A 791 -9.25 2.64 -51.58
CA SER A 791 -10.32 2.73 -52.57
C SER A 791 -11.66 2.93 -51.84
N THR A 792 -11.89 4.16 -51.37
CA THR A 792 -13.26 4.61 -51.19
C THR A 792 -13.93 4.47 -52.55
N LYS A 793 -15.01 3.68 -52.59
CA LYS A 793 -15.80 3.44 -53.80
C LYS A 793 -16.44 4.75 -54.26
N THR A 794 -15.64 5.62 -54.85
CA THR A 794 -16.11 6.80 -55.58
C THR A 794 -16.06 6.41 -57.04
N THR A 795 -17.22 6.32 -57.68
CA THR A 795 -17.24 5.87 -59.07
C THR A 795 -16.62 6.96 -59.96
N LEU A 796 -16.01 6.58 -61.08
CA LEU A 796 -15.57 7.52 -62.14
C LEU A 796 -16.67 8.53 -62.53
N LYS A 797 -17.95 8.12 -62.39
CA LYS A 797 -19.13 8.95 -62.63
C LYS A 797 -19.35 10.04 -61.58
N ASP A 798 -19.04 9.77 -60.31
CA ASP A 798 -19.18 10.75 -59.22
C ASP A 798 -18.05 11.78 -59.27
N PHE A 799 -16.82 11.34 -59.60
CA PHE A 799 -15.71 12.24 -59.90
C PHE A 799 -16.01 13.14 -61.12
N ALA A 800 -16.48 12.58 -62.23
CA ALA A 800 -16.76 13.35 -63.45
C ALA A 800 -17.82 14.44 -63.26
N LYS A 801 -18.85 14.20 -62.42
CA LYS A 801 -19.89 15.19 -62.11
C LYS A 801 -19.34 16.42 -61.38
N GLU A 802 -18.39 16.22 -60.47
CA GLU A 802 -17.77 17.31 -59.72
C GLU A 802 -16.69 18.01 -60.55
N PHE A 803 -15.89 17.24 -61.30
CA PHE A 803 -14.82 17.77 -62.16
C PHE A 803 -15.34 18.73 -63.23
N VAL A 804 -16.51 18.45 -63.84
CA VAL A 804 -17.14 19.34 -64.84
C VAL A 804 -17.54 20.71 -64.27
N LYS A 805 -17.79 20.83 -62.95
CA LYS A 805 -18.06 22.14 -62.33
C LYS A 805 -16.86 23.08 -62.40
N GLY A 806 -15.64 22.56 -62.57
CA GLY A 806 -14.45 23.36 -62.85
C GLY A 806 -14.54 24.14 -64.17
N LEU A 807 -15.32 23.64 -65.13
CA LEU A 807 -15.58 24.32 -66.40
C LEU A 807 -16.45 25.57 -66.20
N ASP A 808 -17.43 25.51 -65.31
CA ASP A 808 -18.29 26.66 -64.97
C ASP A 808 -17.49 27.75 -64.25
N VAL A 809 -16.57 27.35 -63.36
CA VAL A 809 -15.63 28.27 -62.69
C VAL A 809 -14.67 28.90 -63.72
N TRP A 810 -14.16 28.13 -64.67
CA TRP A 810 -13.34 28.63 -65.77
C TRP A 810 -14.10 29.67 -66.62
N GLN A 811 -15.32 29.34 -67.03
CA GLN A 811 -16.17 30.23 -67.83
C GLN A 811 -16.52 31.53 -67.08
N ALA A 812 -16.76 31.46 -65.77
CA ALA A 812 -17.02 32.63 -64.94
C ALA A 812 -15.78 33.52 -64.73
N THR A 813 -14.57 32.96 -64.77
CA THR A 813 -13.32 33.65 -64.43
C THR A 813 -12.60 34.23 -65.64
N VAL A 814 -12.68 33.56 -66.79
CA VAL A 814 -11.91 33.88 -68.01
C VAL A 814 -12.67 34.79 -68.98
N GLY A 815 -14.02 34.78 -68.96
CA GLY A 815 -14.85 35.63 -69.82
C GLY A 815 -14.76 35.27 -71.31
N THR A 816 -15.15 36.20 -72.20
CA THR A 816 -15.22 35.96 -73.65
C THR A 816 -13.84 36.07 -74.32
N VAL A 817 -13.48 35.05 -75.10
CA VAL A 817 -12.24 34.97 -75.87
C VAL A 817 -12.50 35.44 -77.31
N GLU A 818 -11.57 36.18 -77.91
CA GLU A 818 -11.68 36.59 -79.31
C GLU A 818 -11.60 35.40 -80.26
N SER A 819 -12.07 35.60 -81.51
CA SER A 819 -12.28 34.52 -82.49
C SER A 819 -11.06 33.69 -82.83
N GLU A 820 -9.86 34.20 -82.54
CA GLU A 820 -8.57 33.54 -82.78
C GLU A 820 -8.05 32.78 -81.54
N GLY A 821 -8.72 32.91 -80.39
CA GLY A 821 -8.45 32.13 -79.17
C GLY A 821 -7.22 32.55 -78.37
N GLN A 822 -6.56 33.66 -78.72
CA GLN A 822 -5.26 34.02 -78.15
C GLN A 822 -5.34 34.98 -76.95
N HIS A 823 -6.33 35.88 -76.89
CA HIS A 823 -6.50 36.82 -75.77
C HIS A 823 -7.95 36.94 -75.27
N LEU A 824 -8.08 37.48 -74.04
CA LEU A 824 -9.38 37.75 -73.40
C LEU A 824 -9.83 39.16 -73.73
N ILE A 825 -11.04 39.30 -74.28
CA ILE A 825 -11.53 40.55 -74.89
C ILE A 825 -11.63 41.71 -73.87
N GLU A 826 -11.95 41.42 -72.61
CA GLU A 826 -12.27 42.45 -71.60
C GLU A 826 -11.12 42.81 -70.64
N LYS A 827 -10.00 42.06 -70.61
CA LYS A 827 -8.96 42.25 -69.57
C LYS A 827 -7.51 42.39 -70.06
N GLY A 828 -7.27 42.42 -71.37
CA GLY A 828 -6.08 43.07 -71.95
C GLY A 828 -4.68 42.49 -71.69
N THR A 829 -4.51 41.44 -70.88
CA THR A 829 -3.23 40.73 -70.77
C THR A 829 -3.44 39.22 -70.87
N ALA A 830 -2.46 38.54 -71.48
CA ALA A 830 -2.43 37.12 -71.78
C ALA A 830 -2.74 36.24 -70.55
N TRP A 831 -2.98 34.95 -70.81
CA TRP A 831 -3.31 33.79 -69.95
C TRP A 831 -2.75 33.72 -68.50
N GLU A 832 -1.88 34.64 -68.11
CA GLU A 832 -1.24 34.83 -66.80
C GLU A 832 -2.21 35.03 -65.61
N ASN A 833 -3.51 35.25 -65.86
CA ASN A 833 -4.52 35.39 -64.80
C ASN A 833 -5.42 34.14 -64.64
N ALA A 834 -5.20 33.07 -65.41
CA ALA A 834 -5.99 31.84 -65.39
C ALA A 834 -5.12 30.63 -65.03
N HIS A 835 -4.70 30.53 -63.76
CA HIS A 835 -3.85 29.43 -63.28
C HIS A 835 -4.67 28.36 -62.52
N PHE A 836 -4.47 27.08 -62.87
CA PHE A 836 -5.06 25.89 -62.22
C PHE A 836 -3.99 25.08 -61.47
N ILE A 837 -3.23 25.63 -60.52
CA ILE A 837 -2.23 24.85 -59.77
C ILE A 837 -2.25 25.24 -58.28
N PRO A 838 -2.20 24.28 -57.33
CA PRO A 838 -2.00 24.57 -55.91
C PRO A 838 -0.49 24.54 -55.57
N ILE A 839 -0.04 25.39 -54.65
CA ILE A 839 1.27 25.21 -54.01
C ILE A 839 1.10 25.14 -52.49
N VAL A 840 1.43 23.98 -51.92
CA VAL A 840 1.83 23.85 -50.51
C VAL A 840 3.31 24.26 -50.44
N PRO A 841 3.73 25.13 -49.52
CA PRO A 841 5.13 25.50 -49.41
C PRO A 841 5.95 24.29 -48.88
N ASN A 842 6.96 23.86 -49.65
CA ASN A 842 7.99 22.95 -49.14
C ASN A 842 9.02 23.78 -48.33
N PRO A 843 9.24 23.52 -47.03
CA PRO A 843 10.19 24.27 -46.22
C PRO A 843 11.67 24.10 -46.63
N ASP A 844 12.03 23.06 -47.38
CA ASP A 844 13.43 22.65 -47.56
C ASP A 844 13.99 22.82 -48.99
N CYS A 845 13.35 23.62 -49.86
CA CYS A 845 13.87 23.87 -51.21
C CYS A 845 14.80 25.10 -51.26
N GLU A 846 16.11 24.90 -51.09
CA GLU A 846 17.14 25.96 -51.23
C GLU A 846 17.48 26.37 -52.68
N TYR A 847 16.82 25.81 -53.69
CA TYR A 847 17.00 26.24 -55.09
C TYR A 847 15.73 26.93 -55.60
N LEU A 848 15.80 28.25 -55.75
CA LEU A 848 15.38 29.05 -56.93
C LEU A 848 15.13 30.51 -56.50
N SER A 849 16.21 31.29 -56.45
CA SER A 849 16.11 32.74 -56.62
C SER A 849 15.97 33.03 -58.12
N HIS A 850 15.07 33.97 -58.47
CA HIS A 850 14.86 34.57 -59.80
C HIS A 850 13.78 33.96 -60.71
N ALA A 851 12.51 34.01 -60.29
CA ALA A 851 11.37 34.36 -61.17
C ALA A 851 10.14 34.68 -60.28
N GLY A 852 9.71 35.94 -60.25
CA GLY A 852 8.58 36.42 -59.43
C GLY A 852 7.21 36.02 -59.97
N ASN A 853 6.20 36.11 -59.09
CA ASN A 853 4.74 36.05 -59.28
C ASN A 853 3.95 34.74 -59.07
N GLN A 854 4.56 33.61 -58.70
CA GLN A 854 3.80 32.35 -58.51
C GLN A 854 3.16 32.18 -57.11
N TYR A 855 3.33 33.15 -56.20
CA TYR A 855 2.90 33.05 -54.80
C TYR A 855 2.11 34.28 -54.32
N ASP A 856 1.48 35.03 -55.23
CA ASP A 856 0.63 36.17 -54.87
C ASP A 856 -0.70 35.65 -54.25
N PRO A 857 -1.06 36.03 -53.00
CA PRO A 857 -2.27 35.58 -52.31
C PRO A 857 -3.59 35.90 -53.04
N LYS A 858 -3.55 36.76 -54.07
CA LYS A 858 -4.74 37.09 -54.87
C LYS A 858 -5.20 35.95 -55.78
N TYR A 859 -4.40 34.90 -55.99
CA TYR A 859 -4.77 33.75 -56.80
C TYR A 859 -5.43 32.67 -55.93
N THR A 860 -6.72 32.43 -56.13
CA THR A 860 -7.51 31.50 -55.30
C THR A 860 -7.26 30.04 -55.74
N PRO A 861 -6.76 29.15 -54.88
CA PRO A 861 -6.62 27.74 -55.21
C PRO A 861 -8.00 27.09 -55.35
N TRP A 862 -8.18 26.29 -56.41
CA TRP A 862 -9.40 25.54 -56.64
C TRP A 862 -9.31 24.15 -55.99
N VAL A 863 -10.31 23.82 -55.19
CA VAL A 863 -10.43 22.56 -54.45
C VAL A 863 -11.75 21.91 -54.85
N LEU A 864 -11.69 20.63 -55.24
CA LEU A 864 -12.85 19.82 -55.59
C LEU A 864 -13.25 18.99 -54.39
N ASN A 865 -14.55 18.98 -54.08
CA ASN A 865 -15.07 18.07 -53.06
C ASN A 865 -15.66 16.84 -53.76
N VAL A 866 -14.95 15.72 -53.70
CA VAL A 866 -15.34 14.45 -54.32
C VAL A 866 -15.59 13.44 -53.22
N GLY A 867 -16.85 13.01 -53.07
CA GLY A 867 -17.21 12.02 -52.03
C GLY A 867 -17.01 12.50 -50.59
N GLY A 868 -16.97 13.82 -50.35
CA GLY A 868 -16.71 14.40 -49.03
C GLY A 868 -15.23 14.71 -48.75
N GLN A 869 -14.32 14.34 -49.66
CA GLN A 869 -12.90 14.70 -49.57
C GLN A 869 -12.57 15.89 -50.46
N GLU A 870 -11.81 16.83 -49.89
CA GLU A 870 -11.24 17.96 -50.60
C GLU A 870 -9.95 17.53 -51.31
N ILE A 871 -9.95 17.55 -52.64
CA ILE A 871 -8.80 17.24 -53.48
C ILE A 871 -8.36 18.48 -54.26
N SER A 872 -7.05 18.62 -54.43
CA SER A 872 -6.46 19.78 -55.11
C SER A 872 -6.61 19.69 -56.64
N SER A 873 -6.46 20.81 -57.35
CA SER A 873 -6.61 20.85 -58.81
C SER A 873 -5.60 19.98 -59.56
N SER A 874 -4.38 19.80 -59.04
CA SER A 874 -3.37 18.90 -59.62
C SER A 874 -3.71 17.43 -59.43
N GLN A 875 -4.17 17.05 -58.22
CA GLN A 875 -4.65 15.70 -57.94
C GLN A 875 -5.87 15.35 -58.80
N ALA A 876 -6.79 16.30 -58.96
CA ALA A 876 -7.94 16.11 -59.84
C ALA A 876 -7.54 15.95 -61.31
N TRP A 877 -6.55 16.71 -61.80
CA TRP A 877 -6.05 16.56 -63.17
C TRP A 877 -5.43 15.18 -63.41
N GLU A 878 -4.61 14.72 -62.47
CA GLU A 878 -4.00 13.39 -62.52
C GLU A 878 -5.05 12.27 -62.54
N ILE A 879 -6.03 12.32 -61.63
CA ILE A 879 -7.14 11.36 -61.57
C ILE A 879 -7.94 11.35 -62.88
N ALA A 880 -8.17 12.52 -63.49
CA ALA A 880 -8.89 12.63 -64.75
C ALA A 880 -8.13 11.97 -65.91
N ILE A 881 -6.81 12.18 -66.02
CA ILE A 881 -5.97 11.58 -67.08
C ILE A 881 -5.91 10.06 -66.92
N ARG A 882 -5.65 9.58 -65.70
CA ARG A 882 -5.59 8.16 -65.34
C ARG A 882 -6.91 7.44 -65.63
N GLY A 883 -8.02 8.06 -65.23
CA GLY A 883 -9.37 7.59 -65.55
C GLY A 883 -9.66 7.54 -67.05
N LEU A 884 -9.18 8.52 -67.83
CA LEU A 884 -9.38 8.56 -69.28
C LEU A 884 -8.59 7.45 -69.97
N MET A 885 -7.33 7.24 -69.58
CA MET A 885 -6.48 6.14 -70.07
C MET A 885 -7.14 4.79 -69.81
N THR A 886 -7.63 4.57 -68.59
CA THR A 886 -8.36 3.34 -68.20
C THR A 886 -9.63 3.09 -69.04
N LEU A 887 -10.29 4.14 -69.52
CA LEU A 887 -11.52 4.02 -70.32
C LEU A 887 -11.28 3.83 -71.82
N VAL A 888 -10.11 4.21 -72.34
CA VAL A 888 -9.83 4.27 -73.79
C VAL A 888 -8.75 3.29 -74.26
N THR A 889 -7.99 2.68 -73.35
CA THR A 889 -7.00 1.65 -73.68
C THR A 889 -7.47 0.26 -73.22
N ALA A 890 -7.09 -0.78 -73.95
CA ALA A 890 -7.39 -2.16 -73.57
C ALA A 890 -6.45 -2.69 -72.46
N GLU A 891 -5.34 -2.00 -72.22
CA GLU A 891 -4.29 -2.37 -71.27
C GLU A 891 -4.49 -1.74 -69.88
N GLY A 892 -5.34 -0.70 -69.76
CA GLY A 892 -5.51 0.03 -68.50
C GLY A 892 -4.40 1.06 -68.25
N GLU A 893 -4.15 1.37 -66.97
CA GLU A 893 -3.36 2.51 -66.47
C GLU A 893 -1.85 2.26 -66.29
N GLU A 894 -1.31 1.15 -66.81
CA GLU A 894 0.11 0.76 -66.59
C GLU A 894 1.14 1.87 -66.88
#